data_AF-A0A6G7CEV0-F1
#
_entry.id   AF-A0A6G7CEV0-F1
#
_cell.length_a   1.000
_cell.length_b   1.000
_cell.length_c   1.000
_cell.angle_alpha   90.00
_cell.angle_beta   90.00
_cell.angle_gamma   90.00
#
_symmetry.space_group_name_H-M   'P 1'
#
loop_
_entity.id
_entity.type
_entity.pdbx_description
1 polymer ?
#
loop_
_entity_poly.entity_id
_entity_poly.type
_entity_poly.pdbx_seq_one_letter_code
_entity_poly.pdbx_strand_id
1 'polypeptide(L)'
;MNKHLKYSLLAMSIALAGCGSDSGSSSTDNNDNSGGDNTGGDVVTATYCETAQEEKGESLYFCDDFSDASTFATNWKSVGTHDGKFVIEDDILWFENGATGGQLLIATPAVASLVPESGDYYVEAKVRLRNNNSTGSKRTYLLGRYTEDSLGYSAGFNSQATTEGQRATLGYINGEGTADHTNYPFAIDMGSKHSLASDGYTVTEHSTDGTWYTIRLVMNGSEISAYVDDVPYAGFDGTAGEANSTNITDPGSIGFYSKNRAFEVDYVIIGDAADLPASVSLDVDSVWEPTIGDEMTVTVSAVQAGGDADTVTMTNSNTEVVDVTIGADNTFTLKAMQAGTAEVSFALDSDPTKVTTLSVTVNEAVVLPTFDYGDISAKVTPTVNAQDQQVDVTLSLTLEGTPTLGERGIVYIYDANTNEVVQELNVGGDVTTVGSVTSGKVRTLNYFPVVLDGNTVNIYPKKDAFTAGGEYYIAISEDVINGATLNGDEFVGLGKNQWQFSIGAAVEASKTALSVGPSGDFATVQGALNYFMDDTALKNSDKTITLEDGVYYEMLMLRNVNNLTIKGTSREGTIIRHDNHEARNGGSSGRPLMLVESADMLTFEDITLENTHRRTGSSDQAEVIYFNSNYRLVAKNANFLSEQDTILVKGYSWFYNTLVAGNVDFIWGYPNAALFENSEIRTIADSKAGSADTATDGGYVLQARIPAIYQTDAAGNYVLDEDGAKIVIGSETGFVFLNSKFTFGKGVLGNDVKAGSTYIARSGGDATYFDNVTLVNCTLDTHIADVGYGGAAVDKAPTPGIATATEGWRIDEASLAASPITNMTDEAYTLTAAEAEAYDTRAEVFAAYNSGAGWNPAE
;
A
#
# COMPACT_ATOMS: atom_id res chain seq x y z
N MET A 1 -8.91 19.55 13.72
CA MET A 1 -8.18 19.13 14.94
C MET A 1 -6.88 18.47 14.49
N ASN A 2 -5.82 19.26 14.38
CA ASN A 2 -4.51 18.82 13.89
C ASN A 2 -3.81 18.00 14.96
N LYS A 3 -3.43 16.75 14.65
CA LYS A 3 -2.47 16.00 15.46
C LYS A 3 -1.09 16.18 14.84
N HIS A 4 -0.41 17.22 15.30
CA HIS A 4 1.03 17.38 15.16
C HIS A 4 1.76 16.20 15.82
N LEU A 5 2.79 15.70 15.13
CA LEU A 5 3.85 14.87 15.68
C LEU A 5 4.47 15.58 16.89
N LYS A 6 4.47 14.92 18.04
CA LYS A 6 5.18 15.38 19.23
C LYS A 6 6.62 14.88 19.16
N TYR A 7 7.55 15.72 18.71
CA TYR A 7 8.95 15.58 19.08
C TYR A 7 9.15 16.20 20.47
N SER A 8 9.60 15.37 21.40
CA SER A 8 9.94 15.82 22.75
C SER A 8 11.45 16.10 22.78
N LEU A 9 11.87 17.33 22.49
CA LEU A 9 13.24 17.76 22.77
C LEU A 9 13.37 18.10 24.26
N LEU A 10 14.27 17.39 24.94
CA LEU A 10 14.64 17.63 26.33
C LEU A 10 15.54 18.87 26.41
N ALA A 11 14.95 20.04 26.66
CA ALA A 11 15.70 21.29 26.86
C ALA A 11 16.45 21.27 28.20
N MET A 12 17.78 21.18 28.15
CA MET A 12 18.66 21.34 29.32
C MET A 12 18.96 22.82 29.52
N SER A 13 18.53 23.37 30.66
CA SER A 13 18.71 24.78 31.03
C SER A 13 20.13 25.05 31.49
N ILE A 14 20.87 25.96 30.85
CA ILE A 14 22.07 26.59 31.42
C ILE A 14 21.94 28.11 31.31
N ALA A 15 22.10 28.78 32.45
CA ALA A 15 21.94 30.20 32.65
C ALA A 15 23.08 31.02 32.02
N LEU A 16 22.70 32.15 31.40
CA LEU A 16 23.60 33.22 30.98
C LEU A 16 24.31 33.88 32.17
N ALA A 17 25.61 34.11 32.03
CA ALA A 17 26.32 35.18 32.71
C ALA A 17 27.44 35.76 31.82
N GLY A 18 27.27 37.03 31.41
CA GLY A 18 28.36 37.99 31.46
C GLY A 18 29.12 38.35 30.17
N CYS A 19 28.75 39.51 29.63
CA CYS A 19 29.61 40.69 29.41
C CYS A 19 30.54 40.79 28.18
N GLY A 20 30.42 41.94 27.50
CA GLY A 20 31.51 42.69 26.84
C GLY A 20 31.58 42.49 25.32
N SER A 21 30.97 43.33 24.49
CA SER A 21 31.36 44.70 24.08
C SER A 21 32.45 44.77 23.00
N ASP A 22 32.13 45.56 21.98
CA ASP A 22 33.01 46.26 21.04
C ASP A 22 33.69 45.42 19.96
N SER A 23 33.92 45.89 18.74
CA SER A 23 33.54 47.05 17.91
C SER A 23 34.46 46.90 16.70
N GLY A 24 34.03 47.18 15.46
CA GLY A 24 34.99 47.10 14.37
C GLY A 24 34.44 47.23 12.96
N SER A 25 33.98 48.42 12.62
CA SER A 25 33.66 48.82 11.25
C SER A 25 34.86 48.71 10.30
N SER A 26 34.61 48.45 9.02
CA SER A 26 34.93 49.34 7.87
C SER A 26 35.32 48.56 6.61
N SER A 27 34.54 48.78 5.54
CA SER A 27 34.93 49.48 4.29
C SER A 27 35.44 48.52 3.22
N THR A 28 34.62 48.16 2.23
CA THR A 28 34.46 48.85 0.92
C THR A 28 35.75 48.89 0.10
N ASP A 29 35.83 48.17 -1.01
CA ASP A 29 35.66 48.76 -2.35
C ASP A 29 35.99 47.79 -3.50
N ASN A 30 35.05 47.75 -4.45
CA ASN A 30 35.18 47.85 -5.92
C ASN A 30 36.13 46.95 -6.75
N ASN A 31 35.47 46.22 -7.66
CA ASN A 31 35.64 46.25 -9.13
C ASN A 31 37.08 46.26 -9.70
N ASP A 32 37.42 45.24 -10.49
CA ASP A 32 37.46 45.43 -11.94
C ASP A 32 37.61 44.13 -12.74
N ASN A 33 37.03 44.16 -13.93
CA ASN A 33 37.02 43.15 -14.97
C ASN A 33 38.21 43.36 -15.92
N SER A 34 38.97 42.30 -16.25
CA SER A 34 39.71 42.24 -17.53
C SER A 34 40.12 40.81 -17.86
N GLY A 35 39.80 40.38 -19.09
CA GLY A 35 40.14 39.05 -19.61
C GLY A 35 41.55 38.94 -20.17
N GLY A 36 41.94 37.72 -20.54
CA GLY A 36 43.13 37.48 -21.36
C GLY A 36 43.76 36.10 -21.21
N ASP A 37 43.25 35.17 -22.00
CA ASP A 37 43.96 34.15 -22.76
C ASP A 37 44.76 33.01 -22.09
N ASN A 38 44.69 31.91 -22.81
CA ASN A 38 45.01 30.53 -22.49
C ASN A 38 46.52 30.26 -22.57
N THR A 39 47.13 29.71 -21.52
CA THR A 39 48.36 28.91 -21.62
C THR A 39 48.22 27.68 -20.74
N GLY A 40 48.23 26.51 -21.37
CA GLY A 40 48.14 25.22 -20.72
C GLY A 40 49.12 25.07 -19.56
N GLY A 41 48.56 24.81 -18.40
CA GLY A 41 49.17 24.01 -17.35
C GLY A 41 48.28 22.79 -17.18
N ASP A 42 48.88 21.61 -17.13
CA ASP A 42 48.21 20.35 -16.79
C ASP A 42 47.31 20.56 -15.57
N VAL A 43 45.99 20.53 -15.77
CA VAL A 43 45.06 20.24 -14.69
C VAL A 43 44.99 18.72 -14.66
N VAL A 44 45.79 18.14 -13.78
CA VAL A 44 45.48 16.80 -13.25
C VAL A 44 44.07 16.94 -12.69
N THR A 45 43.08 16.32 -13.35
CA THR A 45 41.75 16.16 -12.76
C THR A 45 41.95 15.26 -11.55
N ALA A 46 42.01 15.86 -10.36
CA ALA A 46 42.13 15.13 -9.11
C ALA A 46 40.97 14.12 -9.01
N THR A 47 41.26 12.92 -8.53
CA THR A 47 40.21 11.91 -8.31
C THR A 47 39.35 12.33 -7.12
N TYR A 48 38.10 11.83 -7.00
CA TYR A 48 37.20 12.23 -5.91
C TYR A 48 37.83 12.03 -4.53
N CYS A 49 38.59 10.93 -4.35
CA CYS A 49 39.27 10.65 -3.10
C CYS A 49 40.34 11.68 -2.73
N GLU A 50 41.02 12.29 -3.70
CA GLU A 50 41.99 13.37 -3.43
C GLU A 50 41.27 14.61 -2.89
N THR A 51 40.13 14.99 -3.50
CA THR A 51 39.30 16.11 -3.01
C THR A 51 38.73 15.82 -1.63
N ALA A 52 38.17 14.63 -1.41
CA ALA A 52 37.65 14.22 -0.11
C ALA A 52 38.73 14.25 0.97
N GLN A 53 39.96 13.85 0.64
CA GLN A 53 41.10 13.88 1.58
C GLN A 53 41.52 15.32 1.91
N GLU A 54 41.46 16.24 0.96
CA GLU A 54 41.73 17.68 1.19
C GLU A 54 40.66 18.33 2.06
N GLU A 55 39.38 18.00 1.84
CA GLU A 55 38.24 18.58 2.56
C GLU A 55 38.09 18.04 3.98
N LYS A 56 38.21 16.72 4.16
CA LYS A 56 37.91 16.02 5.42
C LYS A 56 39.16 15.77 6.28
N GLY A 57 40.36 15.70 5.69
CA GLY A 57 41.60 15.54 6.43
C GLY A 57 41.60 14.28 7.31
N GLU A 58 41.81 14.44 8.62
CA GLU A 58 41.85 13.33 9.60
C GLU A 58 40.48 12.69 9.86
N SER A 59 39.36 13.34 9.46
CA SER A 59 38.02 12.75 9.60
C SER A 59 37.67 11.76 8.48
N LEU A 60 38.53 11.61 7.46
CA LEU A 60 38.40 10.59 6.42
C LEU A 60 39.25 9.37 6.79
N TYR A 61 38.61 8.23 7.00
CA TYR A 61 39.27 6.97 7.35
C TYR A 61 39.62 6.15 6.12
N PHE A 62 38.79 6.22 5.08
CA PHE A 62 38.97 5.49 3.83
C PHE A 62 38.19 6.14 2.69
N CYS A 63 38.73 6.05 1.47
CA CYS A 63 38.03 6.40 0.25
C CYS A 63 38.43 5.44 -0.89
N ASP A 64 37.46 5.01 -1.68
CA ASP A 64 37.65 4.29 -2.92
C ASP A 64 36.73 4.88 -3.99
N ASP A 65 37.31 5.49 -5.01
CA ASP A 65 36.63 6.03 -6.19
C ASP A 65 36.85 5.14 -7.42
N PHE A 66 37.34 3.91 -7.22
CA PHE A 66 37.53 2.88 -8.25
C PHE A 66 38.40 3.28 -9.45
N SER A 67 39.14 4.40 -9.37
CA SER A 67 40.05 4.88 -10.41
C SER A 67 41.28 3.98 -10.61
N ASP A 68 41.65 3.20 -9.58
CA ASP A 68 42.66 2.15 -9.67
C ASP A 68 42.06 0.76 -9.39
N ALA A 69 41.58 0.11 -10.46
CA ALA A 69 41.03 -1.24 -10.40
C ALA A 69 41.99 -2.30 -9.81
N SER A 70 43.30 -2.05 -9.73
CA SER A 70 44.26 -2.97 -9.11
C SER A 70 44.12 -3.04 -7.59
N THR A 71 43.54 -2.02 -6.97
CA THR A 71 43.30 -1.96 -5.53
C THR A 71 42.04 -2.70 -5.11
N PHE A 72 41.13 -3.02 -6.05
CA PHE A 72 39.83 -3.62 -5.76
C PHE A 72 39.93 -4.89 -4.90
N ALA A 73 40.82 -5.82 -5.23
CA ALA A 73 40.99 -7.05 -4.45
C ALA A 73 41.69 -6.85 -3.09
N THR A 74 42.35 -5.70 -2.91
CA THR A 74 42.96 -5.29 -1.64
C THR A 74 41.94 -4.60 -0.74
N ASN A 75 41.00 -3.86 -1.32
CA ASN A 75 40.00 -3.08 -0.59
C ASN A 75 38.71 -3.87 -0.34
N TRP A 76 38.31 -4.71 -1.30
CA TRP A 76 37.03 -5.39 -1.33
C TRP A 76 37.18 -6.90 -1.51
N LYS A 77 36.28 -7.63 -0.87
CA LYS A 77 36.13 -9.08 -0.99
C LYS A 77 34.69 -9.39 -1.38
N SER A 78 34.51 -10.07 -2.51
CA SER A 78 33.20 -10.63 -2.86
C SER A 78 32.84 -11.78 -1.91
N VAL A 79 31.61 -11.76 -1.39
CA VAL A 79 31.11 -12.67 -0.37
C VAL A 79 29.66 -13.05 -0.62
N GLY A 80 29.19 -14.13 0.00
CA GLY A 80 27.82 -14.65 -0.21
C GLY A 80 27.73 -15.64 -1.37
N THR A 81 26.51 -16.10 -1.66
CA THR A 81 26.20 -17.04 -2.76
C THR A 81 25.62 -16.33 -3.99
N HIS A 82 25.82 -15.01 -4.11
CA HIS A 82 25.31 -14.24 -5.23
C HIS A 82 25.89 -14.73 -6.56
N ASP A 83 25.09 -14.62 -7.61
CA ASP A 83 25.45 -14.94 -8.98
C ASP A 83 25.62 -13.68 -9.86
N GLY A 84 25.54 -12.50 -9.24
CA GLY A 84 25.87 -11.22 -9.87
C GLY A 84 27.37 -11.02 -10.09
N LYS A 85 27.71 -10.05 -10.93
CA LYS A 85 29.08 -9.80 -11.40
C LYS A 85 29.49 -8.35 -11.20
N PHE A 86 30.79 -8.16 -10.94
CA PHE A 86 31.42 -6.84 -10.80
C PHE A 86 32.25 -6.49 -12.02
N VAL A 87 32.13 -5.24 -12.48
CA VAL A 87 32.96 -4.64 -13.53
C VAL A 87 33.39 -3.26 -13.03
N ILE A 88 34.66 -2.88 -13.24
CA ILE A 88 35.10 -1.50 -13.04
C ILE A 88 35.41 -0.94 -14.42
N GLU A 89 34.70 0.12 -14.78
CA GLU A 89 34.85 0.80 -16.06
C GLU A 89 34.57 2.30 -15.85
N ASP A 90 35.39 3.14 -16.49
CA ASP A 90 35.34 4.61 -16.36
C ASP A 90 35.30 5.10 -14.90
N ASP A 91 36.16 4.52 -14.05
CA ASP A 91 36.29 4.83 -12.62
C ASP A 91 35.01 4.58 -11.80
N ILE A 92 34.11 3.72 -12.27
CA ILE A 92 32.85 3.40 -11.58
C ILE A 92 32.78 1.88 -11.36
N LEU A 93 32.38 1.46 -10.16
CA LEU A 93 32.11 0.05 -9.83
C LEU A 93 30.68 -0.33 -10.19
N TRP A 94 30.53 -1.33 -11.05
CA TRP A 94 29.24 -1.77 -11.57
C TRP A 94 28.92 -3.14 -11.01
N PHE A 95 27.69 -3.30 -10.54
CA PHE A 95 27.13 -4.58 -10.18
C PHE A 95 25.97 -4.96 -11.09
N GLU A 96 26.18 -6.00 -11.90
CA GLU A 96 25.12 -6.62 -12.67
C GLU A 96 24.52 -7.79 -11.87
N ASN A 97 23.21 -7.74 -11.66
CA ASN A 97 22.51 -8.72 -10.84
C ASN A 97 22.17 -10.02 -11.61
N GLY A 98 22.38 -11.16 -10.95
CA GLY A 98 21.92 -12.48 -11.39
C GLY A 98 20.52 -12.86 -10.86
N ALA A 99 20.21 -14.15 -10.79
CA ALA A 99 18.93 -14.68 -10.33
C ALA A 99 18.76 -14.73 -8.81
N THR A 100 19.85 -14.75 -8.02
CA THR A 100 19.79 -15.05 -6.58
C THR A 100 19.94 -13.82 -5.68
N GLY A 101 20.84 -12.89 -6.04
CA GLY A 101 21.22 -11.75 -5.18
C GLY A 101 21.85 -12.18 -3.84
N GLY A 102 21.98 -11.26 -2.88
CA GLY A 102 22.50 -11.52 -1.53
C GLY A 102 23.47 -10.44 -1.04
N GLN A 103 24.32 -10.79 -0.06
CA GLN A 103 25.54 -10.01 0.18
C GLN A 103 26.40 -10.05 -1.07
N LEU A 104 27.09 -8.96 -1.37
CA LEU A 104 27.85 -8.86 -2.61
C LEU A 104 29.33 -8.61 -2.36
N LEU A 105 29.65 -7.52 -1.66
CA LEU A 105 31.00 -7.09 -1.35
C LEU A 105 31.07 -6.68 0.10
N ILE A 106 32.17 -7.03 0.75
CA ILE A 106 32.57 -6.47 2.04
C ILE A 106 34.01 -5.95 1.98
N ALA A 107 34.30 -4.95 2.80
CA ALA A 107 35.65 -4.45 3.02
C ALA A 107 36.59 -5.58 3.47
N THR A 108 37.84 -5.59 2.99
CA THR A 108 38.85 -6.52 3.50
C THR A 108 39.26 -6.15 4.92
N PRO A 109 39.93 -7.05 5.67
CA PRO A 109 40.48 -6.71 6.98
C PRO A 109 41.42 -5.49 6.98
N ALA A 110 42.05 -5.16 5.84
CA ALA A 110 42.90 -3.99 5.73
C ALA A 110 42.07 -2.69 5.85
N VAL A 111 40.95 -2.61 5.13
CA VAL A 111 40.03 -1.46 5.20
C VAL A 111 39.23 -1.46 6.50
N ALA A 112 38.73 -2.63 6.93
CA ALA A 112 37.98 -2.74 8.18
C ALA A 112 38.83 -2.41 9.43
N SER A 113 40.16 -2.44 9.35
CA SER A 113 41.03 -1.99 10.45
C SER A 113 41.21 -0.48 10.54
N LEU A 114 40.70 0.29 9.56
CA LEU A 114 40.80 1.75 9.53
C LEU A 114 39.69 2.43 10.33
N VAL A 115 38.60 1.73 10.65
CA VAL A 115 37.53 2.28 11.49
C VAL A 115 37.93 2.29 12.98
N PRO A 116 37.44 3.26 13.78
CA PRO A 116 37.74 3.32 15.20
C PRO A 116 37.28 2.09 15.98
N GLU A 117 38.02 1.73 17.04
CA GLU A 117 37.63 0.64 17.95
C GLU A 117 36.28 0.88 18.65
N SER A 118 35.82 2.13 18.74
CA SER A 118 34.48 2.45 19.27
C SER A 118 33.35 1.96 18.37
N GLY A 119 33.65 1.65 17.10
CA GLY A 119 32.65 1.35 16.08
C GLY A 119 31.94 2.59 15.54
N ASP A 120 32.35 3.80 15.93
CA ASP A 120 31.72 5.05 15.51
C ASP A 120 32.33 5.54 14.20
N TYR A 121 31.53 5.51 13.14
CA TYR A 121 31.89 6.01 11.82
C TYR A 121 30.62 6.18 10.98
N TYR A 122 30.73 6.89 9.86
CA TYR A 122 29.76 6.75 8.78
C TYR A 122 30.35 5.99 7.61
N VAL A 123 29.45 5.38 6.83
CA VAL A 123 29.75 4.92 5.47
C VAL A 123 28.88 5.72 4.54
N GLU A 124 29.47 6.21 3.47
CA GLU A 124 28.73 6.83 2.38
C GLU A 124 29.12 6.21 1.05
N ALA A 125 28.13 6.05 0.17
CA ALA A 125 28.35 5.67 -1.21
C ALA A 125 27.45 6.49 -2.12
N LYS A 126 28.02 6.94 -3.24
CA LYS A 126 27.25 7.56 -4.32
C LYS A 126 26.88 6.50 -5.34
N VAL A 127 25.58 6.22 -5.44
CA VAL A 127 25.04 5.07 -6.16
C VAL A 127 24.04 5.47 -7.22
N ARG A 128 23.98 4.71 -8.31
CA ARG A 128 22.94 4.84 -9.34
C ARG A 128 22.27 3.50 -9.56
N LEU A 129 20.96 3.44 -9.34
CA LEU A 129 20.20 2.19 -9.48
C LEU A 129 19.81 1.93 -10.93
N ARG A 130 19.87 0.67 -11.35
CA ARG A 130 19.55 0.22 -12.71
C ARG A 130 18.32 -0.67 -12.74
N ASN A 131 17.51 -0.47 -13.78
CA ASN A 131 16.33 -1.27 -14.00
C ASN A 131 16.70 -2.69 -14.47
N ASN A 132 15.84 -3.66 -14.17
CA ASN A 132 15.96 -5.02 -14.70
C ASN A 132 14.59 -5.72 -14.75
N ASN A 133 14.53 -6.85 -15.46
CA ASN A 133 13.28 -7.58 -15.71
C ASN A 133 12.89 -8.54 -14.57
N SER A 134 13.48 -8.43 -13.37
CA SER A 134 13.10 -9.29 -12.25
C SER A 134 11.73 -8.90 -11.68
N THR A 135 10.93 -9.89 -11.28
CA THR A 135 9.64 -9.72 -10.62
C THR A 135 9.70 -9.95 -9.10
N GLY A 136 10.85 -10.37 -8.57
CA GLY A 136 11.06 -10.58 -7.13
C GLY A 136 11.36 -9.29 -6.36
N SER A 137 11.49 -9.41 -5.04
CA SER A 137 11.82 -8.28 -4.14
C SER A 137 13.12 -7.58 -4.55
N LYS A 138 13.05 -6.26 -4.75
CA LYS A 138 14.15 -5.41 -5.25
C LYS A 138 14.72 -4.53 -4.15
N ARG A 139 15.94 -4.81 -3.72
CA ARG A 139 16.60 -4.14 -2.59
C ARG A 139 18.06 -3.87 -2.88
N THR A 140 18.58 -2.72 -2.48
CA THR A 140 20.00 -2.39 -2.55
C THR A 140 20.38 -1.61 -1.30
N TYR A 141 21.33 -2.14 -0.52
CA TYR A 141 21.72 -1.57 0.76
C TYR A 141 23.24 -1.40 0.88
N LEU A 142 23.63 -0.28 1.47
CA LEU A 142 24.92 -0.05 2.09
C LEU A 142 24.92 -0.67 3.49
N LEU A 143 26.00 -1.35 3.87
CA LEU A 143 26.14 -2.07 5.14
C LEU A 143 27.18 -1.41 6.04
N GLY A 144 26.90 -1.37 7.34
CA GLY A 144 27.83 -0.91 8.38
C GLY A 144 27.76 -1.80 9.62
N ARG A 145 28.87 -1.87 10.38
CA ARG A 145 29.08 -2.80 11.52
C ARG A 145 28.68 -4.26 11.20
N TYR A 146 28.95 -4.69 9.98
CA TYR A 146 28.58 -6.02 9.49
C TYR A 146 29.55 -7.11 9.97
N THR A 147 29.05 -8.22 10.50
CA THR A 147 29.85 -9.32 11.07
C THR A 147 29.75 -10.63 10.28
N GLU A 148 30.59 -11.62 10.59
CA GLU A 148 30.59 -12.94 9.92
C GLU A 148 29.31 -13.75 10.18
N ASP A 149 28.62 -13.52 11.31
CA ASP A 149 27.26 -14.05 11.59
C ASP A 149 26.18 -13.34 10.75
N SER A 150 26.62 -12.49 9.82
CA SER A 150 25.83 -11.76 8.84
C SER A 150 24.87 -10.73 9.40
N LEU A 151 25.12 -10.27 10.63
CA LEU A 151 24.35 -9.24 11.29
C LEU A 151 25.04 -7.88 11.12
N GLY A 152 24.30 -6.86 10.68
CA GLY A 152 24.81 -5.48 10.56
C GLY A 152 23.69 -4.46 10.31
N TYR A 153 24.03 -3.17 10.44
CA TYR A 153 23.14 -2.09 10.02
C TYR A 153 23.14 -1.96 8.52
N SER A 154 22.00 -1.52 7.98
CA SER A 154 21.84 -1.35 6.54
C SER A 154 20.92 -0.18 6.21
N ALA A 155 21.35 0.61 5.24
CA ALA A 155 20.59 1.74 4.70
C ALA A 155 20.62 1.71 3.18
N GLY A 156 19.57 2.20 2.54
CA GLY A 156 19.51 2.28 1.07
C GLY A 156 18.08 2.20 0.58
N PHE A 157 17.84 1.39 -0.45
CA PHE A 157 16.61 1.47 -1.24
C PHE A 157 15.88 0.14 -1.34
N ASN A 158 14.57 0.20 -1.12
CA ASN A 158 13.61 -0.78 -1.58
C ASN A 158 13.00 -0.25 -2.88
N SER A 159 13.54 -0.71 -4.02
CA SER A 159 13.27 -0.16 -5.34
C SER A 159 12.24 -1.02 -6.06
N GLN A 160 10.99 -1.08 -5.60
CA GLN A 160 9.98 -1.89 -6.31
C GLN A 160 9.65 -1.31 -7.70
N ALA A 161 8.92 -2.08 -8.51
CA ALA A 161 8.61 -1.70 -9.89
C ALA A 161 7.66 -0.49 -10.02
N THR A 162 6.85 -0.20 -9.00
CA THR A 162 5.93 0.93 -8.95
C THR A 162 6.54 2.09 -8.18
N THR A 163 6.26 3.33 -8.59
CA THR A 163 6.71 4.55 -7.88
C THR A 163 6.21 4.55 -6.43
N GLU A 164 4.97 4.12 -6.20
CA GLU A 164 4.40 3.95 -4.86
C GLU A 164 5.03 2.78 -4.07
N GLY A 165 5.83 1.91 -4.69
CA GLY A 165 6.57 0.84 -4.01
C GLY A 165 8.05 1.18 -3.75
N GLN A 166 8.54 2.32 -4.26
CA GLN A 166 9.91 2.78 -4.05
C GLN A 166 10.04 3.46 -2.68
N ARG A 167 11.03 3.04 -1.88
CA ARG A 167 11.24 3.54 -0.51
C ARG A 167 12.72 3.63 -0.21
N ALA A 168 13.11 4.63 0.58
CA ALA A 168 14.35 4.59 1.33
C ALA A 168 14.15 3.71 2.55
N THR A 169 15.19 3.03 3.02
CA THR A 169 15.08 2.08 4.13
C THR A 169 16.23 2.21 5.09
N LEU A 170 15.95 2.02 6.38
CA LEU A 170 16.94 1.86 7.42
C LEU A 170 16.54 0.66 8.29
N GLY A 171 17.50 -0.17 8.66
CA GLY A 171 17.26 -1.33 9.50
C GLY A 171 18.48 -2.23 9.58
N TYR A 172 18.23 -3.52 9.77
CA TYR A 172 19.29 -4.50 9.94
C TYR A 172 19.25 -5.53 8.83
N ILE A 173 20.35 -6.23 8.66
CA ILE A 173 20.42 -7.36 7.76
C ILE A 173 20.95 -8.58 8.51
N ASN A 174 20.41 -9.76 8.17
CA ASN A 174 20.96 -11.06 8.56
C ASN A 174 21.45 -11.81 7.31
N GLY A 175 22.03 -13.00 7.49
CA GLY A 175 22.57 -13.87 6.43
C GLY A 175 21.66 -14.13 5.23
N GLU A 176 20.35 -13.95 5.39
CA GLU A 176 19.32 -14.21 4.38
C GLU A 176 18.74 -12.93 3.75
N GLY A 177 19.18 -11.75 4.20
CA GLY A 177 18.71 -10.45 3.70
C GLY A 177 17.37 -9.98 4.27
N THR A 178 16.94 -10.55 5.38
CA THR A 178 15.66 -10.23 6.05
C THR A 178 15.86 -10.15 7.55
N ALA A 179 16.25 -8.98 8.04
CA ALA A 179 16.22 -8.68 9.47
C ALA A 179 15.74 -7.23 9.67
N ASP A 180 14.46 -7.00 9.40
CA ASP A 180 13.76 -5.80 9.88
C ASP A 180 14.22 -4.43 9.33
N HIS A 181 13.48 -3.93 8.33
CA HIS A 181 13.68 -2.61 7.73
C HIS A 181 12.43 -1.76 7.88
N THR A 182 12.60 -0.54 8.35
CA THR A 182 11.57 0.49 8.24
C THR A 182 11.68 1.14 6.86
N ASN A 183 10.54 1.29 6.19
CA ASN A 183 10.45 1.94 4.88
C ASN A 183 9.99 3.38 5.03
N TYR A 184 10.68 4.29 4.34
CA TYR A 184 10.42 5.72 4.33
C TYR A 184 10.06 6.15 2.90
N PRO A 185 9.04 7.00 2.70
CA PRO A 185 8.67 7.49 1.38
C PRO A 185 9.87 8.13 0.67
N PHE A 186 10.21 7.62 -0.51
CA PHE A 186 11.27 8.18 -1.36
C PHE A 186 11.09 7.67 -2.80
N ALA A 187 10.99 8.58 -3.76
CA ALA A 187 10.89 8.22 -5.17
C ALA A 187 12.28 8.03 -5.77
N ILE A 188 12.46 6.97 -6.55
CA ILE A 188 13.76 6.56 -7.09
C ILE A 188 13.67 6.61 -8.62
N ASP A 189 14.47 7.48 -9.23
CA ASP A 189 14.68 7.54 -10.66
C ASP A 189 15.80 6.59 -11.08
N MET A 190 15.42 5.47 -11.69
CA MET A 190 16.32 4.40 -12.09
C MET A 190 16.69 4.51 -13.57
N GLY A 191 17.96 4.29 -13.87
CA GLY A 191 18.43 4.20 -15.25
C GLY A 191 18.05 2.88 -15.90
N SER A 192 18.07 2.85 -17.22
CA SER A 192 17.94 1.64 -18.02
C SER A 192 19.08 0.65 -17.72
N LYS A 193 18.80 -0.64 -17.95
CA LYS A 193 19.80 -1.70 -17.84
C LYS A 193 20.90 -1.53 -18.89
N HIS A 194 22.15 -1.79 -18.54
CA HIS A 194 23.24 -1.90 -19.53
C HIS A 194 23.09 -3.10 -20.45
N SER A 195 23.54 -2.95 -21.70
CA SER A 195 23.59 -4.04 -22.68
C SER A 195 24.92 -4.79 -22.55
N LEU A 196 24.89 -6.05 -22.14
CA LEU A 196 26.09 -6.88 -22.03
C LEU A 196 26.28 -7.79 -23.25
N ALA A 197 27.53 -8.03 -23.63
CA ALA A 197 27.91 -9.04 -24.60
C ALA A 197 27.57 -10.44 -24.08
N SER A 198 27.68 -11.45 -24.94
CA SER A 198 27.37 -12.85 -24.60
C SER A 198 28.26 -13.45 -23.51
N ASP A 199 29.41 -12.83 -23.22
CA ASP A 199 30.28 -13.23 -22.10
C ASP A 199 29.72 -12.76 -20.74
N GLY A 200 28.77 -11.81 -20.74
CA GLY A 200 28.23 -11.18 -19.55
C GLY A 200 29.29 -10.43 -18.74
N TYR A 201 30.37 -9.96 -19.38
CA TYR A 201 31.46 -9.19 -18.78
C TYR A 201 31.74 -7.91 -19.59
N THR A 202 31.59 -7.96 -20.90
CA THR A 202 31.86 -6.82 -21.77
C THR A 202 30.58 -6.02 -21.99
N VAL A 203 30.59 -4.74 -21.66
CA VAL A 203 29.46 -3.87 -21.97
C VAL A 203 29.51 -3.49 -23.44
N THR A 204 28.38 -3.64 -24.11
CA THR A 204 28.21 -3.34 -25.54
C THR A 204 27.58 -1.98 -25.76
N GLU A 205 26.81 -1.50 -24.78
CA GLU A 205 26.21 -0.18 -24.78
C GLU A 205 26.03 0.31 -23.34
N HIS A 206 26.59 1.48 -23.06
CA HIS A 206 26.57 2.15 -21.77
C HIS A 206 25.38 3.09 -21.70
N SER A 207 24.41 2.78 -20.83
CA SER A 207 23.31 3.71 -20.56
C SER A 207 23.76 4.78 -19.57
N THR A 208 23.52 6.04 -19.88
CA THR A 208 23.88 7.17 -18.99
C THR A 208 22.68 7.77 -18.26
N ASP A 209 21.48 7.22 -18.46
CA ASP A 209 20.24 7.63 -17.80
C ASP A 209 20.18 7.22 -16.32
N GLY A 210 19.17 7.70 -15.60
CA GLY A 210 18.99 7.49 -14.17
C GLY A 210 19.74 8.51 -13.31
N THR A 211 19.31 8.63 -12.06
CA THR A 211 19.82 9.62 -11.10
C THR A 211 20.87 9.01 -10.16
N TRP A 212 21.92 9.77 -9.86
CA TRP A 212 22.89 9.45 -8.81
C TRP A 212 22.35 9.92 -7.46
N TYR A 213 22.44 9.05 -6.46
CA TYR A 213 22.05 9.33 -5.09
C TYR A 213 23.23 9.08 -4.16
N THR A 214 23.46 9.98 -3.22
CA THR A 214 24.41 9.77 -2.13
C THR A 214 23.68 9.15 -0.94
N ILE A 215 24.00 7.91 -0.59
CA ILE A 215 23.48 7.26 0.63
C ILE A 215 24.55 7.35 1.71
N ARG A 216 24.22 7.89 2.88
CA ARG A 216 25.09 7.85 4.07
C ARG A 216 24.40 7.13 5.22
N LEU A 217 25.12 6.20 5.85
CA LEU A 217 24.74 5.52 7.09
C LEU A 217 25.72 5.95 8.18
N VAL A 218 25.23 6.64 9.21
CA VAL A 218 26.01 7.10 10.35
C VAL A 218 25.74 6.20 11.55
N MET A 219 26.81 5.71 12.18
CA MET A 219 26.75 4.91 13.39
C MET A 219 27.54 5.62 14.49
N ASN A 220 26.85 6.14 15.51
CA ASN A 220 27.44 6.90 16.62
C ASN A 220 26.93 6.36 17.96
N GLY A 221 27.76 5.57 18.64
CA GLY A 221 27.35 4.80 19.81
C GLY A 221 26.20 3.87 19.46
N SER A 222 25.05 4.04 20.12
CA SER A 222 23.81 3.35 19.79
C SER A 222 22.92 4.12 18.81
N GLU A 223 23.22 5.38 18.51
CA GLU A 223 22.42 6.19 17.58
C GLU A 223 22.80 5.87 16.13
N ILE A 224 21.80 5.52 15.35
CA ILE A 224 21.94 5.18 13.94
C ILE A 224 21.10 6.15 13.14
N SER A 225 21.68 6.77 12.13
CA SER A 225 20.96 7.67 11.21
C SER A 225 21.35 7.42 9.77
N ALA A 226 20.42 7.70 8.86
CA ALA A 226 20.63 7.54 7.44
C ALA A 226 20.15 8.76 6.65
N TYR A 227 20.90 9.05 5.58
CA TYR A 227 20.75 10.22 4.74
C TYR A 227 20.68 9.80 3.27
N VAL A 228 19.88 10.51 2.50
CA VAL A 228 19.94 10.50 1.04
C VAL A 228 20.17 11.93 0.56
N ASP A 229 21.20 12.13 -0.26
CA ASP A 229 21.60 13.44 -0.79
C ASP A 229 21.75 14.48 0.33
N ASP A 230 22.48 14.11 1.38
CA ASP A 230 22.72 14.89 2.60
C ASP A 230 21.50 15.14 3.50
N VAL A 231 20.28 14.78 3.08
CA VAL A 231 19.06 14.97 3.87
C VAL A 231 18.79 13.75 4.77
N PRO A 232 18.64 13.92 6.09
CA PRO A 232 18.29 12.81 6.98
C PRO A 232 16.87 12.32 6.69
N TYR A 233 16.72 11.01 6.48
CA TYR A 233 15.39 10.39 6.27
C TYR A 233 15.00 9.41 7.38
N ALA A 234 15.96 8.95 8.19
CA ALA A 234 15.71 7.97 9.24
C ALA A 234 16.74 8.06 10.37
N GLY A 235 16.31 7.70 11.58
CA GLY A 235 17.22 7.41 12.69
C GLY A 235 16.53 6.75 13.87
N PHE A 236 17.29 6.02 14.68
CA PHE A 236 16.82 5.37 15.90
C PHE A 236 17.97 5.15 16.89
N ASP A 237 17.63 4.93 18.16
CA ASP A 237 18.57 4.47 19.20
C ASP A 237 18.49 2.95 19.32
N GLY A 238 19.59 2.25 19.01
CA GLY A 238 19.72 0.80 19.07
C GLY A 238 19.55 0.20 20.48
N THR A 239 19.47 1.03 21.53
CA THR A 239 19.14 0.60 22.90
C THR A 239 17.66 0.79 23.28
N ALA A 240 16.92 1.61 22.54
CA ALA A 240 15.49 1.81 22.77
C ALA A 240 14.74 0.58 22.26
N GLY A 241 13.93 -0.06 23.11
CA GLY A 241 13.22 -1.32 22.83
C GLY A 241 12.12 -1.26 21.76
N GLU A 242 12.37 -0.61 20.63
CA GLU A 242 11.57 -0.70 19.42
C GLU A 242 11.77 -2.07 18.76
N ALA A 243 10.80 -2.49 17.93
CA ALA A 243 10.74 -3.82 17.32
C ALA A 243 12.01 -4.21 16.54
N ASN A 244 12.81 -3.23 16.13
CA ASN A 244 13.99 -3.40 15.29
C ASN A 244 15.31 -3.41 16.10
N SER A 245 15.31 -3.21 17.42
CA SER A 245 16.56 -2.95 18.17
C SER A 245 17.49 -4.17 18.32
N THR A 246 18.54 -4.24 17.51
CA THR A 246 19.73 -5.05 17.80
C THR A 246 20.86 -4.09 18.19
N ASN A 247 21.32 -4.14 19.45
CA ASN A 247 22.35 -3.22 19.93
C ASN A 247 23.74 -3.65 19.45
N ILE A 248 24.08 -3.31 18.19
CA ILE A 248 25.39 -3.60 17.60
C ILE A 248 26.27 -2.37 17.80
N THR A 249 27.15 -2.39 18.79
CA THR A 249 28.10 -1.31 19.07
C THR A 249 29.52 -1.62 18.63
N ASP A 250 29.85 -2.90 18.49
CA ASP A 250 31.19 -3.32 18.11
C ASP A 250 31.51 -2.92 16.66
N PRO A 251 32.78 -2.56 16.35
CA PRO A 251 33.18 -2.31 14.99
C PRO A 251 32.98 -3.58 14.15
N GLY A 252 32.47 -3.39 12.94
CA GLY A 252 32.29 -4.45 11.96
C GLY A 252 32.63 -3.98 10.56
N SER A 253 32.58 -4.90 9.62
CA SER A 253 32.87 -4.63 8.22
C SER A 253 31.81 -3.74 7.58
N ILE A 254 32.17 -3.22 6.41
CA ILE A 254 31.34 -2.38 5.55
C ILE A 254 31.11 -3.12 4.25
N GLY A 255 30.01 -2.87 3.55
CA GLY A 255 29.73 -3.60 2.32
C GLY A 255 28.46 -3.22 1.61
N PHE A 256 28.10 -4.04 0.63
CA PHE A 256 26.89 -3.91 -0.17
C PHE A 256 26.07 -5.20 -0.15
N TYR A 257 24.76 -5.03 -0.07
CA TYR A 257 23.77 -6.07 -0.30
C TYR A 257 22.89 -5.66 -1.46
N SER A 258 22.56 -6.59 -2.36
CA SER A 258 21.48 -6.36 -3.30
C SER A 258 20.72 -7.63 -3.63
N LYS A 259 19.40 -7.49 -3.80
CA LYS A 259 18.52 -8.55 -4.26
C LYS A 259 17.71 -8.05 -5.44
N ASN A 260 17.76 -8.80 -6.54
CA ASN A 260 17.03 -8.49 -7.77
C ASN A 260 17.30 -7.07 -8.33
N ARG A 261 18.44 -6.43 -8.05
CA ARG A 261 18.71 -5.07 -8.49
C ARG A 261 20.17 -4.88 -8.90
N ALA A 262 20.38 -4.30 -10.08
CA ALA A 262 21.69 -3.87 -10.56
C ALA A 262 21.92 -2.41 -10.14
N PHE A 263 23.17 -2.02 -9.92
CA PHE A 263 23.52 -0.67 -9.52
C PHE A 263 24.97 -0.35 -9.88
N GLU A 264 25.29 0.92 -9.79
CA GLU A 264 26.63 1.47 -9.94
C GLU A 264 27.03 2.21 -8.67
N VAL A 265 28.33 2.33 -8.44
CA VAL A 265 28.93 3.07 -7.35
C VAL A 265 30.06 3.93 -7.91
N ASP A 266 29.93 5.25 -7.74
CA ASP A 266 30.92 6.25 -8.14
C ASP A 266 32.07 6.27 -7.11
N TYR A 267 31.73 6.35 -5.82
CA TYR A 267 32.70 6.27 -4.74
C TYR A 267 32.11 5.63 -3.49
N VAL A 268 33.00 5.19 -2.60
CA VAL A 268 32.70 4.83 -1.22
C VAL A 268 33.66 5.56 -0.29
N ILE A 269 33.12 6.20 0.75
CA ILE A 269 33.91 6.84 1.80
C ILE A 269 33.52 6.32 3.18
N ILE A 270 34.50 6.31 4.08
CA ILE A 270 34.33 6.00 5.49
C ILE A 270 34.95 7.16 6.26
N GLY A 271 34.22 7.73 7.22
CA GLY A 271 34.73 8.84 8.00
C GLY A 271 34.14 8.92 9.40
N ASP A 272 34.53 9.97 10.11
CA ASP A 272 34.14 10.24 11.50
C ASP A 272 32.63 10.42 11.62
N ALA A 273 31.99 9.69 12.54
CA ALA A 273 30.55 9.77 12.76
C ALA A 273 30.05 11.18 13.15
N ALA A 274 30.92 12.04 13.68
CA ALA A 274 30.58 13.43 14.00
C ALA A 274 30.54 14.36 12.77
N ASP A 275 31.08 13.93 11.63
CA ASP A 275 31.03 14.66 10.36
C ASP A 275 29.65 14.49 9.68
N LEU A 276 28.66 15.19 10.23
CA LEU A 276 27.30 15.20 9.69
C LEU A 276 27.18 16.21 8.54
N PRO A 277 26.47 15.85 7.45
CA PRO A 277 26.34 16.75 6.30
C PRO A 277 25.44 17.95 6.63
N ALA A 278 25.74 19.09 6.01
CA ALA A 278 24.81 20.23 6.02
C ALA A 278 23.58 19.90 5.16
N SER A 279 22.38 20.22 5.64
CA SER A 279 21.13 19.85 4.98
C SER A 279 20.07 20.93 5.09
N VAL A 280 19.26 21.06 4.03
CA VAL A 280 18.07 21.92 3.99
C VAL A 280 16.91 21.16 3.38
N SER A 281 15.76 21.15 4.06
CA SER A 281 14.57 20.43 3.60
C SER A 281 13.28 21.12 4.03
N LEU A 282 12.22 20.86 3.28
CA LEU A 282 10.87 21.36 3.55
C LEU A 282 10.07 20.32 4.37
N ASP A 283 9.17 20.79 5.22
CA ASP A 283 8.16 19.96 5.90
C ASP A 283 6.91 19.68 5.03
N VAL A 284 6.90 20.22 3.81
CA VAL A 284 5.86 20.07 2.78
C VAL A 284 6.46 19.54 1.48
N ASP A 285 5.60 19.10 0.56
CA ASP A 285 6.00 18.75 -0.80
C ASP A 285 6.64 19.95 -1.52
N SER A 286 7.59 19.69 -2.41
CA SER A 286 8.26 20.73 -3.20
C SER A 286 7.39 21.35 -4.31
N VAL A 287 6.10 21.03 -4.34
CA VAL A 287 5.09 21.56 -5.28
C VAL A 287 3.84 21.97 -4.51
N TRP A 288 3.35 23.20 -4.76
CA TRP A 288 2.09 23.71 -4.25
C TRP A 288 1.25 24.29 -5.38
N GLU A 289 0.00 23.82 -5.54
CA GLU A 289 -0.91 24.29 -6.60
C GLU A 289 -2.19 24.95 -6.05
N PRO A 290 -2.08 26.12 -5.38
CA PRO A 290 -3.21 26.78 -4.74
C PRO A 290 -4.19 27.42 -5.72
N THR A 291 -5.36 27.82 -5.20
CA THR A 291 -6.22 28.83 -5.82
C THR A 291 -5.92 30.21 -5.24
N ILE A 292 -6.22 31.28 -5.98
CA ILE A 292 -6.09 32.66 -5.48
C ILE A 292 -6.78 32.79 -4.10
N GLY A 293 -6.02 33.22 -3.09
CA GLY A 293 -6.47 33.45 -1.73
C GLY A 293 -5.96 32.41 -0.71
N ASP A 294 -5.53 31.24 -1.16
CA ASP A 294 -5.05 30.16 -0.28
C ASP A 294 -3.76 30.55 0.45
N GLU A 295 -3.57 29.97 1.64
CA GLU A 295 -2.39 30.19 2.49
C GLU A 295 -1.78 28.84 2.92
N MET A 296 -0.46 28.78 2.98
CA MET A 296 0.31 27.64 3.50
C MET A 296 1.40 28.13 4.44
N THR A 297 1.62 27.39 5.53
CA THR A 297 2.82 27.57 6.35
C THR A 297 3.82 26.47 6.05
N VAL A 298 5.06 26.86 5.79
CA VAL A 298 6.20 25.98 5.51
C VAL A 298 7.24 26.18 6.60
N THR A 299 7.74 25.08 7.15
CA THR A 299 8.88 25.06 8.07
C THR A 299 10.08 24.47 7.35
N VAL A 300 11.19 25.21 7.33
CA VAL A 300 12.43 24.76 6.71
C VAL A 300 13.35 24.20 7.78
N SER A 301 13.63 22.90 7.69
CA SER A 301 14.67 22.27 8.51
C SER A 301 16.02 22.62 7.90
N ALA A 302 16.90 23.22 8.70
CA ALA A 302 18.20 23.72 8.28
C ALA A 302 19.25 23.30 9.31
N VAL A 303 20.26 22.58 8.86
CA VAL A 303 21.31 22.00 9.69
C VAL A 303 22.65 22.31 9.02
N GLN A 304 23.57 22.93 9.76
CA GLN A 304 24.92 23.18 9.26
C GLN A 304 25.78 21.91 9.39
N ALA A 305 26.92 21.89 8.72
CA ALA A 305 27.88 20.81 8.86
C ALA A 305 28.24 20.59 10.35
N GLY A 306 28.23 19.33 10.79
CA GLY A 306 28.42 18.96 12.20
C GLY A 306 27.14 18.85 13.04
N GLY A 307 25.96 19.15 12.49
CA GLY A 307 24.66 18.78 13.09
C GLY A 307 23.95 19.85 13.91
N ASP A 308 24.53 21.04 14.06
CA ASP A 308 23.88 22.17 14.72
C ASP A 308 22.77 22.79 13.85
N ALA A 309 21.78 23.42 14.48
CA ALA A 309 20.73 24.14 13.75
C ALA A 309 21.30 25.35 12.99
N ASP A 310 20.80 25.57 11.78
CA ASP A 310 21.17 26.69 10.90
C ASP A 310 19.95 27.57 10.56
N THR A 311 20.20 28.70 9.91
CA THR A 311 19.18 29.58 9.35
C THR A 311 19.18 29.52 7.82
N VAL A 312 18.09 30.00 7.21
CA VAL A 312 17.96 30.04 5.76
C VAL A 312 17.67 31.43 5.21
N THR A 313 18.24 31.71 4.05
CA THR A 313 17.89 32.86 3.23
C THR A 313 16.83 32.44 2.20
N MET A 314 15.67 33.10 2.23
CA MET A 314 14.56 32.87 1.28
C MET A 314 14.60 33.84 0.11
N THR A 315 14.33 33.32 -1.09
CA THR A 315 14.08 34.11 -2.31
C THR A 315 12.78 33.68 -2.96
N ASN A 316 12.06 34.63 -3.57
CA ASN A 316 10.81 34.38 -4.30
C ASN A 316 10.92 34.97 -5.70
N SER A 317 10.77 34.12 -6.72
CA SER A 317 10.90 34.53 -8.12
C SER A 317 9.75 35.41 -8.62
N ASN A 318 8.58 35.39 -7.97
CA ASN A 318 7.42 36.20 -8.36
C ASN A 318 6.51 36.58 -7.17
N THR A 319 6.74 37.78 -6.61
CA THR A 319 5.97 38.31 -5.47
C THR A 319 4.55 38.77 -5.83
N GLU A 320 4.19 38.87 -7.11
CA GLU A 320 2.81 39.18 -7.52
C GLU A 320 1.92 37.92 -7.50
N VAL A 321 2.52 36.74 -7.66
CA VAL A 321 1.81 35.45 -7.66
C VAL A 321 1.72 34.89 -6.24
N VAL A 322 2.80 34.95 -5.46
CA VAL A 322 2.83 34.49 -4.07
C VAL A 322 3.43 35.57 -3.18
N ASP A 323 2.73 35.94 -2.11
CA ASP A 323 3.29 36.76 -1.03
C ASP A 323 3.87 35.84 0.08
N VAL A 324 5.00 36.22 0.68
CA VAL A 324 5.68 35.41 1.69
C VAL A 324 5.97 36.22 2.94
N THR A 325 5.40 35.80 4.07
CA THR A 325 5.67 36.36 5.39
C THR A 325 6.67 35.50 6.15
N ILE A 326 7.76 36.09 6.63
CA ILE A 326 8.80 35.39 7.40
C ILE A 326 8.39 35.34 8.88
N GLY A 327 8.33 34.13 9.44
CA GLY A 327 8.06 33.84 10.84
C GLY A 327 9.34 33.62 11.67
N ALA A 328 9.19 33.04 12.85
CA ALA A 328 10.30 32.60 13.69
C ALA A 328 10.76 31.18 13.29
N ASP A 329 11.97 30.79 13.71
CA ASP A 329 12.47 29.41 13.62
C ASP A 329 12.31 28.77 12.22
N ASN A 330 12.78 29.49 11.17
CA ASN A 330 12.70 29.09 9.76
C ASN A 330 11.28 28.73 9.27
N THR A 331 10.26 29.36 9.85
CA THR A 331 8.86 29.23 9.41
C THR A 331 8.48 30.36 8.45
N PHE A 332 7.77 30.04 7.37
CA PHE A 332 7.33 30.98 6.33
C PHE A 332 5.85 30.77 6.03
N THR A 333 5.06 31.84 5.92
CA THR A 333 3.66 31.77 5.48
C THR A 333 3.54 32.33 4.08
N LEU A 334 3.13 31.48 3.14
CA LEU A 334 2.94 31.80 1.74
C LEU A 334 1.44 32.04 1.50
N LYS A 335 1.11 33.07 0.71
CA LYS A 335 -0.25 33.41 0.30
C LYS A 335 -0.35 33.52 -1.20
N ALA A 336 -1.29 32.79 -1.81
CA ALA A 336 -1.57 32.84 -3.23
C ALA A 336 -2.33 34.13 -3.58
N MET A 337 -1.75 34.97 -4.44
CA MET A 337 -2.25 36.31 -4.72
C MET A 337 -2.88 36.44 -6.11
N GLN A 338 -2.30 35.78 -7.11
CA GLN A 338 -2.72 35.89 -8.51
C GLN A 338 -2.36 34.60 -9.26
N ALA A 339 -3.19 34.23 -10.24
CA ALA A 339 -2.91 33.10 -11.11
C ALA A 339 -1.57 33.26 -11.84
N GLY A 340 -0.76 32.21 -11.86
CA GLY A 340 0.60 32.22 -12.40
C GLY A 340 1.53 31.27 -11.66
N THR A 341 2.82 31.33 -11.96
CA THR A 341 3.85 30.47 -11.34
C THR A 341 4.88 31.29 -10.57
N ALA A 342 5.37 30.75 -9.45
CA ALA A 342 6.48 31.27 -8.66
C ALA A 342 7.37 30.12 -8.16
N GLU A 343 8.62 30.42 -7.83
CA GLU A 343 9.56 29.53 -7.14
C GLU A 343 10.02 30.22 -5.87
N VAL A 344 9.84 29.56 -4.74
CA VAL A 344 10.34 30.03 -3.44
C VAL A 344 11.50 29.14 -3.01
N SER A 345 12.72 29.67 -3.04
CA SER A 345 13.94 28.93 -2.72
C SER A 345 14.49 29.32 -1.36
N PHE A 346 14.98 28.33 -0.62
CA PHE A 346 15.58 28.47 0.70
C PHE A 346 17.01 27.93 0.64
N ALA A 347 17.99 28.81 0.82
CA ALA A 347 19.40 28.47 0.87
C ALA A 347 19.90 28.46 2.32
N LEU A 348 20.74 27.50 2.71
CA LEU A 348 21.41 27.57 4.02
C LEU A 348 22.29 28.82 4.10
N ASP A 349 22.29 29.47 5.27
CA ASP A 349 23.14 30.63 5.50
C ASP A 349 24.61 30.23 5.67
N SER A 350 24.87 29.07 6.30
CA SER A 350 26.23 28.54 6.48
C SER A 350 26.83 27.99 5.18
N ASP A 351 26.00 27.48 4.27
CA ASP A 351 26.39 26.97 2.95
C ASP A 351 25.34 27.31 1.87
N PRO A 352 25.44 28.48 1.23
CA PRO A 352 24.48 28.91 0.21
C PRO A 352 24.41 28.02 -1.04
N THR A 353 25.28 27.02 -1.18
CA THR A 353 25.19 26.04 -2.27
C THR A 353 24.13 24.96 -1.99
N LYS A 354 23.72 24.80 -0.73
CA LYS A 354 22.62 23.92 -0.33
C LYS A 354 21.31 24.69 -0.39
N VAL A 355 20.47 24.35 -1.37
CA VAL A 355 19.20 25.02 -1.65
C VAL A 355 18.08 24.00 -1.81
N THR A 356 16.93 24.28 -1.21
CA THR A 356 15.66 23.60 -1.52
C THR A 356 14.67 24.60 -2.10
N THR A 357 13.77 24.15 -2.98
CA THR A 357 12.82 25.04 -3.68
C THR A 357 11.41 24.48 -3.63
N LEU A 358 10.45 25.37 -3.39
CA LEU A 358 9.02 25.11 -3.53
C LEU A 358 8.53 25.72 -4.85
N SER A 359 8.07 24.88 -5.77
CA SER A 359 7.40 25.30 -7.01
C SER A 359 5.93 25.62 -6.72
N VAL A 360 5.47 26.80 -7.07
CA VAL A 360 4.09 27.24 -6.82
C VAL A 360 3.37 27.55 -8.14
N THR A 361 2.21 26.94 -8.36
CA THR A 361 1.32 27.23 -9.49
C THR A 361 -0.05 27.66 -8.98
N VAL A 362 -0.31 28.96 -8.96
CA VAL A 362 -1.60 29.51 -8.52
C VAL A 362 -2.62 29.44 -9.66
N ASN A 363 -3.77 28.84 -9.38
CA ASN A 363 -4.92 28.70 -10.27
C ASN A 363 -5.92 29.86 -10.11
N GLU A 364 -6.69 30.18 -11.15
CA GLU A 364 -7.77 31.17 -11.06
C GLU A 364 -8.87 30.75 -10.06
N ALA A 365 -9.51 31.73 -9.43
CA ALA A 365 -10.65 31.48 -8.55
C ALA A 365 -11.84 30.88 -9.33
N VAL A 366 -12.45 29.83 -8.76
CA VAL A 366 -13.57 29.10 -9.36
C VAL A 366 -14.78 30.02 -9.55
N VAL A 367 -15.24 30.16 -10.81
CA VAL A 367 -16.49 30.86 -11.13
C VAL A 367 -17.60 29.82 -11.28
N LEU A 368 -18.55 29.80 -10.33
CA LEU A 368 -19.70 28.90 -10.41
C LEU A 368 -20.63 29.27 -11.58
N PRO A 369 -21.23 28.28 -12.28
CA PRO A 369 -22.25 28.55 -13.29
C PRO A 369 -23.40 29.38 -12.73
N THR A 370 -24.03 30.19 -13.58
CA THR A 370 -25.15 31.06 -13.20
C THR A 370 -26.44 30.78 -13.97
N PHE A 371 -26.41 29.81 -14.88
CA PHE A 371 -27.58 29.39 -15.63
C PHE A 371 -28.63 28.79 -14.69
N ASP A 372 -29.91 29.08 -14.95
CA ASP A 372 -31.04 28.63 -14.13
C ASP A 372 -31.95 27.71 -14.96
N TYR A 373 -31.92 26.41 -14.67
CA TYR A 373 -32.79 25.41 -15.32
C TYR A 373 -34.23 25.36 -14.77
N GLY A 374 -34.62 26.27 -13.89
CA GLY A 374 -35.93 26.26 -13.22
C GLY A 374 -36.04 25.16 -12.17
N ASP A 375 -37.24 24.57 -12.02
CA ASP A 375 -37.48 23.51 -11.03
C ASP A 375 -36.85 22.18 -11.46
N ILE A 376 -35.81 21.77 -10.76
CA ILE A 376 -35.10 20.50 -10.98
C ILE A 376 -35.42 19.45 -9.90
N SER A 377 -36.39 19.68 -9.02
CA SER A 377 -36.66 18.83 -7.85
C SER A 377 -36.91 17.37 -8.20
N ALA A 378 -37.51 17.09 -9.35
CA ALA A 378 -37.76 15.74 -9.83
C ALA A 378 -36.55 15.07 -10.51
N LYS A 379 -35.44 15.80 -10.65
CA LYS A 379 -34.21 15.38 -11.34
C LYS A 379 -33.07 15.12 -10.36
N VAL A 380 -33.16 15.59 -9.12
CA VAL A 380 -32.10 15.46 -8.11
C VAL A 380 -32.54 14.64 -6.90
N THR A 381 -31.59 13.94 -6.29
CA THR A 381 -31.75 13.32 -4.96
C THR A 381 -30.58 13.77 -4.09
N PRO A 382 -30.80 14.40 -2.92
CA PRO A 382 -32.10 14.79 -2.37
C PRO A 382 -32.84 15.78 -3.26
N THR A 383 -34.17 15.79 -3.17
CA THR A 383 -34.98 16.78 -3.87
C THR A 383 -34.64 18.19 -3.38
N VAL A 384 -34.86 19.21 -4.22
CA VAL A 384 -34.54 20.59 -3.85
C VAL A 384 -35.34 21.01 -2.60
N ASN A 385 -34.64 21.60 -1.65
CA ASN A 385 -35.11 21.98 -0.31
C ASN A 385 -35.58 20.82 0.57
N ALA A 386 -35.17 19.58 0.27
CA ALA A 386 -35.41 18.45 1.16
C ALA A 386 -34.89 18.75 2.57
N GLN A 387 -35.68 18.37 3.57
CA GLN A 387 -35.37 18.61 4.97
C GLN A 387 -35.00 17.31 5.67
N ASP A 388 -34.26 17.42 6.77
CA ASP A 388 -33.97 16.32 7.68
C ASP A 388 -33.34 15.09 7.00
N GLN A 389 -32.44 15.30 6.04
CA GLN A 389 -31.73 14.23 5.34
C GLN A 389 -30.70 13.54 6.26
N GLN A 390 -30.32 12.30 5.93
CA GLN A 390 -29.32 11.53 6.66
C GLN A 390 -27.94 12.18 6.55
N VAL A 391 -27.09 12.03 7.58
CA VAL A 391 -25.75 12.65 7.62
C VAL A 391 -24.80 12.14 6.53
N ASP A 392 -25.11 10.98 5.95
CA ASP A 392 -24.38 10.32 4.87
C ASP A 392 -25.20 10.26 3.57
N VAL A 393 -26.12 11.21 3.38
CA VAL A 393 -27.03 11.24 2.23
C VAL A 393 -26.32 11.10 0.88
N THR A 394 -26.91 10.30 0.00
CA THR A 394 -26.41 10.08 -1.36
C THR A 394 -26.89 11.19 -2.31
N LEU A 395 -26.07 11.53 -3.29
CA LEU A 395 -26.33 12.62 -4.23
C LEU A 395 -26.50 12.07 -5.65
N SER A 396 -27.55 12.47 -6.36
CA SER A 396 -27.68 12.16 -7.79
C SER A 396 -28.40 13.25 -8.59
N LEU A 397 -28.07 13.35 -9.88
CA LEU A 397 -28.69 14.23 -10.85
C LEU A 397 -29.00 13.43 -12.13
N THR A 398 -30.27 13.38 -12.53
CA THR A 398 -30.71 12.72 -13.76
C THR A 398 -30.87 13.74 -14.87
N LEU A 399 -30.13 13.55 -15.95
CA LEU A 399 -30.10 14.41 -17.12
C LEU A 399 -30.88 13.81 -18.29
N GLU A 400 -31.09 14.60 -19.33
CA GLU A 400 -31.64 14.18 -20.61
C GLU A 400 -30.50 13.98 -21.62
N GLY A 401 -30.67 13.02 -22.54
CA GLY A 401 -29.66 12.69 -23.55
C GLY A 401 -28.73 11.54 -23.15
N THR A 402 -27.50 11.57 -23.65
CA THR A 402 -26.46 10.57 -23.36
C THR A 402 -25.23 11.31 -22.82
N PRO A 403 -25.26 11.73 -21.53
CA PRO A 403 -24.15 12.45 -20.92
C PRO A 403 -22.84 11.67 -21.01
N THR A 404 -21.74 12.40 -21.01
CA THR A 404 -20.39 11.86 -20.75
C THR A 404 -19.72 12.72 -19.69
N LEU A 405 -18.91 12.11 -18.81
CA LEU A 405 -18.08 12.87 -17.87
C LEU A 405 -16.96 13.59 -18.62
N GLY A 406 -16.61 14.80 -18.19
CA GLY A 406 -15.42 15.49 -18.67
C GLY A 406 -14.12 14.87 -18.15
N GLU A 407 -13.00 15.23 -18.78
CA GLU A 407 -11.66 14.83 -18.32
C GLU A 407 -11.19 15.64 -17.10
N ARG A 408 -11.83 16.79 -16.86
CA ARG A 408 -11.57 17.73 -15.77
C ARG A 408 -12.90 18.26 -15.26
N GLY A 409 -12.94 18.71 -14.02
CA GLY A 409 -14.14 19.27 -13.43
C GLY A 409 -14.27 18.89 -11.96
N ILE A 410 -14.89 19.79 -11.21
CA ILE A 410 -15.10 19.65 -9.77
C ILE A 410 -16.58 19.80 -9.46
N VAL A 411 -17.08 18.91 -8.61
CA VAL A 411 -18.33 19.09 -7.87
C VAL A 411 -17.99 19.63 -6.49
N TYR A 412 -18.68 20.70 -6.11
CA TYR A 412 -18.50 21.37 -4.83
C TYR A 412 -19.69 21.11 -3.92
N ILE A 413 -19.41 20.84 -2.65
CA ILE A 413 -20.37 20.84 -1.57
C ILE A 413 -20.10 22.08 -0.72
N TYR A 414 -21.08 22.96 -0.59
CA TYR A 414 -20.97 24.17 0.21
C TYR A 414 -21.85 24.10 1.45
N ASP A 415 -21.37 24.67 2.55
CA ASP A 415 -22.25 25.07 3.66
C ASP A 415 -23.10 26.27 3.19
N ALA A 416 -24.41 26.14 3.26
CA ALA A 416 -25.33 27.15 2.74
C ALA A 416 -25.37 28.43 3.59
N ASN A 417 -24.98 28.35 4.87
CA ASN A 417 -24.98 29.49 5.78
C ASN A 417 -23.70 30.31 5.66
N THR A 418 -22.54 29.65 5.65
CA THR A 418 -21.23 30.33 5.59
C THR A 418 -20.78 30.60 4.15
N ASN A 419 -21.33 29.88 3.18
CA ASN A 419 -20.89 29.88 1.79
C ASN A 419 -19.43 29.43 1.62
N GLU A 420 -18.95 28.60 2.54
CA GLU A 420 -17.63 27.98 2.49
C GLU A 420 -17.71 26.60 1.82
N VAL A 421 -16.66 26.25 1.08
CA VAL A 421 -16.53 24.90 0.49
C VAL A 421 -16.27 23.90 1.61
N VAL A 422 -17.10 22.87 1.69
CA VAL A 422 -16.97 21.76 2.62
C VAL A 422 -16.20 20.61 1.97
N GLN A 423 -16.48 20.34 0.70
CA GLN A 423 -15.76 19.35 -0.10
C GLN A 423 -15.63 19.77 -1.56
N GLU A 424 -14.51 19.35 -2.14
CA GLU A 424 -14.25 19.34 -3.58
C GLU A 424 -14.10 17.88 -4.01
N LEU A 425 -14.82 17.54 -5.08
CA LEU A 425 -14.89 16.19 -5.63
C LEU A 425 -14.46 16.22 -7.10
N ASN A 426 -13.29 15.68 -7.40
CA ASN A 426 -12.70 15.70 -8.73
C ASN A 426 -13.27 14.58 -9.62
N VAL A 427 -13.81 14.93 -10.79
CA VAL A 427 -14.39 13.97 -11.74
C VAL A 427 -13.38 12.94 -12.25
N GLY A 428 -12.10 13.33 -12.35
CA GLY A 428 -11.01 12.50 -12.85
C GLY A 428 -10.50 11.46 -11.86
N GLY A 429 -10.98 11.48 -10.61
CA GLY A 429 -10.55 10.60 -9.54
C GLY A 429 -10.09 11.39 -8.32
N ASP A 430 -10.22 10.76 -7.16
CA ASP A 430 -9.96 11.39 -5.86
C ASP A 430 -9.52 10.32 -4.84
N VAL A 431 -9.14 10.76 -3.65
CA VAL A 431 -8.78 9.91 -2.51
C VAL A 431 -9.81 10.09 -1.40
N THR A 432 -10.29 8.96 -0.86
CA THR A 432 -11.22 8.94 0.27
C THR A 432 -10.65 8.15 1.45
N THR A 433 -11.21 8.39 2.64
CA THR A 433 -10.95 7.57 3.82
C THR A 433 -12.19 6.77 4.20
N VAL A 434 -12.01 5.47 4.42
CA VAL A 434 -13.08 4.53 4.80
C VAL A 434 -12.78 3.95 6.18
N GLY A 435 -13.78 3.96 7.05
CA GLY A 435 -13.69 3.45 8.42
C GLY A 435 -13.77 4.54 9.49
N SER A 436 -13.33 4.21 10.70
CA SER A 436 -13.37 5.10 11.87
C SER A 436 -11.98 5.27 12.49
N VAL A 437 -11.57 6.52 12.72
CA VAL A 437 -10.35 6.85 13.47
C VAL A 437 -10.42 6.38 14.92
N THR A 438 -11.62 6.34 15.52
CA THR A 438 -11.86 5.85 16.88
C THR A 438 -11.55 4.35 16.99
N SER A 439 -11.83 3.60 15.92
CA SER A 439 -11.47 2.19 15.84
C SER A 439 -9.96 1.95 15.78
N GLY A 440 -9.16 3.01 15.56
CA GLY A 440 -7.70 3.05 15.55
C GLY A 440 -7.04 2.83 14.18
N LYS A 441 -7.81 2.73 13.08
CA LYS A 441 -7.31 2.59 11.70
C LYS A 441 -8.41 2.95 10.71
N VAL A 442 -8.03 3.59 9.60
CA VAL A 442 -8.86 3.82 8.42
C VAL A 442 -8.14 3.29 7.18
N ARG A 443 -8.88 3.06 6.10
CA ARG A 443 -8.31 2.80 4.76
C ARG A 443 -8.29 4.12 3.98
N THR A 444 -7.19 4.39 3.30
CA THR A 444 -7.09 5.46 2.30
C THR A 444 -7.18 4.81 0.93
N LEU A 445 -8.14 5.22 0.10
CA LEU A 445 -8.45 4.56 -1.16
C LEU A 445 -8.65 5.57 -2.28
N ASN A 446 -8.12 5.24 -3.46
CA ASN A 446 -8.46 5.91 -4.71
C ASN A 446 -9.89 5.53 -5.12
N TYR A 447 -10.69 6.50 -5.53
CA TYR A 447 -12.06 6.30 -6.00
C TYR A 447 -12.50 7.37 -7.01
N PHE A 448 -13.65 7.15 -7.63
CA PHE A 448 -14.29 8.14 -8.50
C PHE A 448 -15.50 8.72 -7.78
N PRO A 449 -15.47 10.00 -7.37
CA PRO A 449 -16.58 10.61 -6.65
C PRO A 449 -17.77 10.91 -7.54
N VAL A 450 -17.60 10.93 -8.86
CA VAL A 450 -18.68 11.16 -9.83
C VAL A 450 -18.72 9.99 -10.79
N VAL A 451 -19.84 9.26 -10.82
CA VAL A 451 -20.02 8.09 -11.67
C VAL A 451 -21.30 8.25 -12.47
N LEU A 452 -21.23 7.93 -13.76
CA LEU A 452 -22.39 7.94 -14.63
C LEU A 452 -23.02 6.55 -14.73
N ASP A 453 -24.31 6.45 -14.41
CA ASP A 453 -25.13 5.26 -14.66
C ASP A 453 -26.25 5.64 -15.64
N GLY A 454 -26.08 5.25 -16.91
CA GLY A 454 -26.95 5.69 -18.00
C GLY A 454 -26.95 7.21 -18.16
N ASN A 455 -28.06 7.86 -17.80
CA ASN A 455 -28.22 9.32 -17.81
C ASN A 455 -28.25 9.93 -16.41
N THR A 456 -27.97 9.15 -15.37
CA THR A 456 -27.92 9.60 -13.98
C THR A 456 -26.48 9.74 -13.52
N VAL A 457 -26.16 10.92 -13.02
CA VAL A 457 -24.87 11.27 -12.42
C VAL A 457 -25.00 11.01 -10.93
N ASN A 458 -24.28 10.01 -10.44
CA ASN A 458 -24.17 9.72 -9.01
C ASN A 458 -22.93 10.42 -8.46
N ILE A 459 -23.11 11.14 -7.35
CA ILE A 459 -22.05 11.86 -6.66
C ILE A 459 -21.89 11.22 -5.28
N TYR A 460 -20.66 10.83 -4.95
CA TYR A 460 -20.29 10.12 -3.73
C TYR A 460 -19.39 11.02 -2.86
N PRO A 461 -19.98 11.75 -1.90
CA PRO A 461 -19.23 12.57 -0.96
C PRO A 461 -18.22 11.75 -0.15
N LYS A 462 -17.13 12.38 0.28
CA LYS A 462 -16.17 11.76 1.21
C LYS A 462 -16.80 11.66 2.60
N LYS A 463 -16.21 10.82 3.46
CA LYS A 463 -16.56 10.74 4.88
C LYS A 463 -16.65 12.13 5.52
N ASP A 464 -17.64 12.33 6.39
CA ASP A 464 -17.88 13.56 7.15
C ASP A 464 -18.21 14.80 6.27
N ALA A 465 -18.73 14.59 5.05
CA ALA A 465 -19.20 15.67 4.17
C ALA A 465 -20.27 16.54 4.78
N PHE A 466 -21.11 15.96 5.64
CA PHE A 466 -22.23 16.65 6.24
C PHE A 466 -22.23 16.50 7.75
N THR A 467 -22.80 17.48 8.42
CA THR A 467 -22.95 17.52 9.87
C THR A 467 -24.42 17.64 10.23
N ALA A 468 -24.80 17.02 11.36
CA ALA A 468 -26.18 17.04 11.84
C ALA A 468 -26.67 18.47 12.06
N GLY A 469 -27.86 18.79 11.53
CA GLY A 469 -28.45 20.13 11.57
C GLY A 469 -27.85 21.15 10.58
N GLY A 470 -26.91 20.74 9.72
CA GLY A 470 -26.34 21.60 8.68
C GLY A 470 -27.26 21.81 7.48
N GLU A 471 -27.03 22.89 6.73
CA GLU A 471 -27.67 23.16 5.44
C GLU A 471 -26.61 23.24 4.35
N TYR A 472 -26.84 22.59 3.22
CA TYR A 472 -25.84 22.45 2.17
C TYR A 472 -26.41 22.70 0.79
N TYR A 473 -25.59 23.22 -0.12
CA TYR A 473 -25.93 23.24 -1.55
C TYR A 473 -24.81 22.64 -2.39
N ILE A 474 -25.21 22.06 -3.51
CA ILE A 474 -24.31 21.40 -4.48
C ILE A 474 -24.11 22.33 -5.67
N ALA A 475 -22.86 22.51 -6.07
CA ALA A 475 -22.51 23.19 -7.31
C ALA A 475 -21.68 22.26 -8.20
N ILE A 476 -21.91 22.30 -9.50
CA ILE A 476 -21.26 21.45 -10.50
C ILE A 476 -20.62 22.38 -11.51
N SER A 477 -19.30 22.31 -11.69
CA SER A 477 -18.62 23.12 -12.72
C SER A 477 -19.02 22.70 -14.14
N GLU A 478 -18.86 23.62 -15.10
CA GLU A 478 -19.26 23.43 -16.51
C GLU A 478 -18.59 22.20 -17.16
N ASP A 479 -17.34 21.91 -16.79
CA ASP A 479 -16.55 20.84 -17.41
C ASP A 479 -16.91 19.42 -16.92
N VAL A 480 -17.71 19.27 -15.85
CA VAL A 480 -17.99 17.94 -15.26
C VAL A 480 -18.77 17.05 -16.21
N ILE A 481 -19.72 17.61 -16.97
CA ILE A 481 -20.68 16.83 -17.77
C ILE A 481 -20.84 17.45 -19.16
N ASN A 482 -20.69 16.62 -20.18
CA ASN A 482 -20.81 17.01 -21.58
C ASN A 482 -22.02 16.34 -22.26
N GLY A 483 -22.57 17.00 -23.27
CA GLY A 483 -23.53 16.39 -24.21
C GLY A 483 -24.92 16.08 -23.65
N ALA A 484 -25.33 16.79 -22.59
CA ALA A 484 -26.59 16.55 -21.90
C ALA A 484 -27.46 17.81 -21.80
N THR A 485 -28.76 17.60 -21.56
CA THR A 485 -29.71 18.68 -21.27
C THR A 485 -30.35 18.49 -19.90
N LEU A 486 -30.79 19.60 -19.30
CA LEU A 486 -31.59 19.62 -18.07
C LEU A 486 -32.80 20.51 -18.30
N ASN A 487 -34.00 19.94 -18.18
CA ASN A 487 -35.27 20.62 -18.49
C ASN A 487 -35.34 21.19 -19.92
N GLY A 488 -34.72 20.50 -20.89
CA GLY A 488 -34.71 20.88 -22.31
C GLY A 488 -33.63 21.89 -22.72
N ASP A 489 -32.88 22.46 -21.78
CA ASP A 489 -31.76 23.37 -22.06
C ASP A 489 -30.41 22.64 -21.91
N GLU A 490 -29.39 23.11 -22.64
CA GLU A 490 -28.03 22.57 -22.58
C GLU A 490 -27.45 22.66 -21.16
N PHE A 491 -26.92 21.54 -20.64
CA PHE A 491 -26.33 21.52 -19.32
C PHE A 491 -24.90 22.06 -19.34
N VAL A 492 -24.70 23.23 -18.74
CA VAL A 492 -23.44 23.97 -18.59
C VAL A 492 -22.98 24.05 -17.12
N GLY A 493 -23.25 23.00 -16.35
CA GLY A 493 -23.02 22.96 -14.90
C GLY A 493 -24.17 23.53 -14.07
N LEU A 494 -24.02 23.50 -12.74
CA LEU A 494 -25.03 23.88 -11.75
C LEU A 494 -24.47 24.91 -10.75
N GLY A 495 -25.17 26.03 -10.62
CA GLY A 495 -24.79 27.14 -9.74
C GLY A 495 -25.39 27.08 -8.33
N LYS A 496 -25.04 28.09 -7.54
CA LYS A 496 -25.63 28.32 -6.21
C LYS A 496 -27.17 28.43 -6.28
N ASN A 497 -27.85 27.95 -5.24
CA ASN A 497 -29.31 28.00 -5.01
C ASN A 497 -30.17 27.11 -5.93
N GLN A 498 -29.60 26.31 -6.83
CA GLN A 498 -30.38 25.39 -7.66
C GLN A 498 -30.65 24.04 -6.98
N TRP A 499 -29.71 23.58 -6.13
CA TRP A 499 -29.83 22.32 -5.40
C TRP A 499 -29.31 22.48 -3.98
N GLN A 500 -30.25 22.64 -3.03
CA GLN A 500 -29.99 22.81 -1.60
C GLN A 500 -30.85 21.82 -0.80
N PHE A 501 -30.36 21.37 0.36
CA PHE A 501 -31.09 20.52 1.31
C PHE A 501 -30.52 20.70 2.74
N SER A 502 -31.23 20.18 3.75
CA SER A 502 -30.77 20.19 5.14
C SER A 502 -30.60 18.78 5.71
N ILE A 503 -29.70 18.64 6.69
CA ILE A 503 -29.43 17.40 7.41
C ILE A 503 -30.19 17.39 8.73
N GLY A 504 -30.78 16.27 9.06
CA GLY A 504 -31.54 16.07 10.28
C GLY A 504 -30.66 15.97 11.53
N ALA A 505 -31.30 15.60 12.63
CA ALA A 505 -30.60 15.28 13.87
C ALA A 505 -29.74 14.02 13.71
N ALA A 506 -28.66 13.94 14.49
CA ALA A 506 -27.83 12.73 14.57
C ALA A 506 -28.66 11.54 15.09
N VAL A 507 -28.32 10.34 14.61
CA VAL A 507 -28.90 9.09 15.11
C VAL A 507 -28.67 8.98 16.63
N GLU A 508 -29.71 8.57 17.36
CA GLU A 508 -29.65 8.41 18.82
C GLU A 508 -28.47 7.52 19.23
N ALA A 509 -27.73 7.90 20.27
CA ALA A 509 -26.56 7.16 20.73
C ALA A 509 -26.93 5.76 21.27
N SER A 510 -26.00 4.80 21.11
CA SER A 510 -26.08 3.43 21.61
C SER A 510 -27.29 2.58 21.12
N LYS A 511 -27.89 2.94 19.99
CA LYS A 511 -28.87 2.13 19.25
C LYS A 511 -28.18 0.86 18.74
N THR A 512 -28.79 -0.32 18.93
CA THR A 512 -28.22 -1.60 18.49
C THR A 512 -28.82 -2.13 17.18
N ALA A 513 -29.92 -1.56 16.73
CA ALA A 513 -30.58 -1.90 15.47
C ALA A 513 -30.65 -0.67 14.57
N LEU A 514 -29.95 -0.72 13.44
CA LEU A 514 -29.92 0.33 12.44
C LEU A 514 -30.62 -0.12 11.15
N SER A 515 -31.21 0.83 10.44
CA SER A 515 -31.73 0.66 9.09
C SER A 515 -30.90 1.46 8.10
N VAL A 516 -30.67 0.91 6.91
CA VAL A 516 -29.87 1.52 5.85
C VAL A 516 -30.67 1.55 4.55
N GLY A 517 -30.73 2.72 3.92
CA GLY A 517 -31.49 2.95 2.68
C GLY A 517 -32.04 4.38 2.62
N PRO A 518 -32.79 4.74 1.56
CA PRO A 518 -33.33 6.09 1.37
C PRO A 518 -34.19 6.62 2.53
N SER A 519 -34.73 5.74 3.37
CA SER A 519 -35.53 6.10 4.55
C SER A 519 -34.97 5.59 5.88
N GLY A 520 -33.76 5.05 5.88
CA GLY A 520 -33.12 4.44 7.04
C GLY A 520 -32.53 5.46 8.03
N ASP A 521 -31.87 4.94 9.07
CA ASP A 521 -31.03 5.74 9.96
C ASP A 521 -29.80 6.31 9.22
N PHE A 522 -29.33 5.58 8.21
CA PHE A 522 -28.20 5.93 7.35
C PHE A 522 -28.54 5.66 5.89
N ALA A 523 -28.03 6.48 4.97
CA ALA A 523 -28.18 6.23 3.54
C ALA A 523 -27.18 5.16 3.05
N THR A 524 -26.04 5.04 3.74
CA THR A 524 -24.91 4.21 3.35
C THR A 524 -24.64 3.10 4.36
N VAL A 525 -24.07 2.00 3.89
CA VAL A 525 -23.63 0.90 4.75
C VAL A 525 -22.46 1.36 5.61
N GLN A 526 -21.49 2.08 5.04
CA GLN A 526 -20.33 2.56 5.79
C GLN A 526 -20.70 3.55 6.90
N GLY A 527 -21.73 4.38 6.72
CA GLY A 527 -22.27 5.27 7.76
C GLY A 527 -22.72 4.48 8.99
N ALA A 528 -23.50 3.42 8.78
CA ALA A 528 -23.94 2.53 9.85
C ALA A 528 -22.79 1.73 10.49
N LEU A 529 -21.79 1.31 9.71
CA LEU A 529 -20.59 0.67 10.27
C LEU A 529 -19.76 1.65 11.13
N ASN A 530 -19.59 2.89 10.67
CA ASN A 530 -18.89 3.93 11.41
C ASN A 530 -19.55 4.20 12.76
N TYR A 531 -20.88 4.29 12.80
CA TYR A 531 -21.63 4.45 14.04
C TYR A 531 -21.25 3.39 15.09
N PHE A 532 -21.16 2.11 14.70
CA PHE A 532 -20.76 1.04 15.62
C PHE A 532 -19.27 1.00 15.94
N MET A 533 -18.42 1.45 15.02
CA MET A 533 -16.98 1.54 15.26
C MET A 533 -16.62 2.72 16.18
N ASP A 534 -17.41 3.79 16.15
CA ASP A 534 -17.24 4.97 17.02
C ASP A 534 -17.80 4.74 18.44
N ASP A 535 -18.86 3.93 18.59
CA ASP A 535 -19.40 3.56 19.91
C ASP A 535 -18.70 2.32 20.49
N THR A 536 -17.56 2.54 21.15
CA THR A 536 -16.79 1.47 21.81
C THR A 536 -17.56 0.71 22.90
N ALA A 537 -18.62 1.28 23.47
CA ALA A 537 -19.44 0.61 24.47
C ALA A 537 -20.30 -0.50 23.84
N LEU A 538 -20.64 -0.36 22.54
CA LEU A 538 -21.39 -1.36 21.79
C LEU A 538 -20.53 -2.47 21.19
N LYS A 539 -19.20 -2.43 21.33
CA LYS A 539 -18.26 -3.38 20.70
C LYS A 539 -18.71 -4.84 20.78
N ASN A 540 -19.13 -5.30 21.96
CA ASN A 540 -19.51 -6.70 22.22
C ASN A 540 -21.02 -6.95 22.28
N SER A 541 -21.86 -5.91 22.11
CA SER A 541 -23.31 -6.04 22.12
C SER A 541 -23.81 -6.73 20.86
N ASP A 542 -24.94 -7.43 20.93
CA ASP A 542 -25.62 -7.91 19.72
C ASP A 542 -26.18 -6.72 18.93
N LYS A 543 -25.86 -6.68 17.63
CA LYS A 543 -26.20 -5.56 16.75
C LYS A 543 -26.73 -6.05 15.41
N THR A 544 -27.56 -5.21 14.79
CA THR A 544 -28.12 -5.48 13.46
C THR A 544 -28.14 -4.22 12.61
N ILE A 545 -27.76 -4.37 11.34
CA ILE A 545 -28.02 -3.40 10.27
C ILE A 545 -28.97 -4.10 9.30
N THR A 546 -30.14 -3.50 9.07
CA THR A 546 -31.09 -3.96 8.05
C THR A 546 -31.00 -3.05 6.84
N LEU A 547 -30.70 -3.60 5.67
CA LEU A 547 -30.59 -2.88 4.41
C LEU A 547 -31.89 -3.06 3.62
N GLU A 548 -32.43 -1.95 3.12
CA GLU A 548 -33.50 -1.96 2.12
C GLU A 548 -33.00 -2.58 0.79
N ASP A 549 -33.93 -2.91 -0.11
CA ASP A 549 -33.57 -3.31 -1.48
C ASP A 549 -33.00 -2.09 -2.21
N GLY A 550 -31.85 -2.26 -2.85
CA GLY A 550 -31.11 -1.18 -3.46
C GLY A 550 -29.69 -1.58 -3.81
N VAL A 551 -29.05 -0.74 -4.62
CA VAL A 551 -27.65 -0.85 -4.98
C VAL A 551 -26.86 0.14 -4.13
N TYR A 552 -25.98 -0.38 -3.28
CA TYR A 552 -25.08 0.38 -2.43
C TYR A 552 -23.69 0.36 -3.07
N TYR A 553 -23.33 1.46 -3.74
CA TYR A 553 -22.07 1.57 -4.47
C TYR A 553 -20.92 2.01 -3.54
N GLU A 554 -20.37 1.09 -2.75
CA GLU A 554 -19.50 1.42 -1.61
C GLU A 554 -18.29 0.50 -1.46
N MET A 555 -17.18 1.08 -1.00
CA MET A 555 -16.05 0.35 -0.42
C MET A 555 -16.12 0.47 1.10
N LEU A 556 -15.93 -0.65 1.81
CA LEU A 556 -16.29 -0.79 3.22
C LEU A 556 -15.10 -1.16 4.14
N MET A 557 -15.17 -0.71 5.39
CA MET A 557 -14.29 -1.14 6.47
C MET A 557 -15.10 -1.41 7.73
N LEU A 558 -14.83 -2.56 8.36
CA LEU A 558 -15.28 -2.89 9.70
C LEU A 558 -14.08 -3.28 10.56
N ARG A 559 -13.91 -2.63 11.71
CA ARG A 559 -12.84 -2.98 12.64
C ARG A 559 -13.29 -2.95 14.08
N ASN A 560 -12.83 -3.94 14.87
CA ASN A 560 -13.04 -4.01 16.32
C ASN A 560 -14.51 -4.02 16.75
N VAL A 561 -15.40 -4.58 15.93
CA VAL A 561 -16.83 -4.71 16.22
C VAL A 561 -17.21 -6.19 16.20
N ASN A 562 -17.78 -6.70 17.29
CA ASN A 562 -18.21 -8.09 17.42
C ASN A 562 -19.75 -8.20 17.35
N ASN A 563 -20.28 -9.39 17.10
CA ASN A 563 -21.71 -9.71 17.17
C ASN A 563 -22.59 -8.79 16.29
N LEU A 564 -22.17 -8.57 15.04
CA LEU A 564 -22.87 -7.72 14.08
C LEU A 564 -23.53 -8.58 12.99
N THR A 565 -24.84 -8.41 12.82
CA THR A 565 -25.58 -8.94 11.66
C THR A 565 -25.85 -7.83 10.65
N ILE A 566 -25.46 -8.04 9.40
CA ILE A 566 -25.79 -7.19 8.25
C ILE A 566 -26.78 -7.99 7.40
N LYS A 567 -28.03 -7.52 7.34
CA LYS A 567 -29.13 -8.26 6.74
C LYS A 567 -29.81 -7.44 5.65
N GLY A 568 -29.88 -7.96 4.43
CA GLY A 568 -30.71 -7.39 3.37
C GLY A 568 -32.17 -7.77 3.50
N THR A 569 -33.05 -7.04 2.83
CA THR A 569 -34.46 -7.43 2.64
C THR A 569 -34.60 -8.55 1.62
N SER A 570 -33.64 -8.68 0.69
CA SER A 570 -33.58 -9.80 -0.24
C SER A 570 -32.17 -10.04 -0.77
N ARG A 571 -31.84 -11.32 -0.99
CA ARG A 571 -30.55 -11.74 -1.57
C ARG A 571 -30.22 -11.06 -2.89
N GLU A 572 -31.19 -10.97 -3.81
CA GLU A 572 -30.99 -10.45 -5.17
C GLU A 572 -31.31 -8.95 -5.31
N GLY A 573 -31.99 -8.35 -4.33
CA GLY A 573 -32.39 -6.93 -4.36
C GLY A 573 -31.51 -6.03 -3.50
N THR A 574 -30.88 -6.56 -2.44
CA THR A 574 -29.90 -5.83 -1.62
C THR A 574 -28.48 -6.14 -2.13
N ILE A 575 -27.88 -5.20 -2.87
CA ILE A 575 -26.60 -5.40 -3.54
C ILE A 575 -25.60 -4.34 -3.06
N ILE A 576 -24.52 -4.77 -2.42
CA ILE A 576 -23.34 -3.93 -2.19
C ILE A 576 -22.36 -4.20 -3.32
N ARG A 577 -21.97 -3.16 -4.07
CA ARG A 577 -21.05 -3.33 -5.19
C ARG A 577 -20.08 -2.17 -5.35
N HIS A 578 -18.94 -2.43 -5.97
CA HIS A 578 -18.06 -1.38 -6.48
C HIS A 578 -17.14 -2.00 -7.53
N ASP A 579 -16.41 -1.18 -8.29
CA ASP A 579 -15.20 -1.61 -9.00
C ASP A 579 -13.99 -1.29 -8.13
N ASN A 580 -13.33 -2.30 -7.57
CA ASN A 580 -12.07 -2.12 -6.85
C ASN A 580 -11.13 -3.29 -7.11
N HIS A 581 -9.85 -3.02 -7.32
CA HIS A 581 -8.90 -4.04 -7.75
C HIS A 581 -7.46 -3.63 -7.44
N GLU A 582 -6.53 -4.58 -7.58
CA GLU A 582 -5.11 -4.41 -7.25
C GLU A 582 -4.46 -3.20 -7.96
N ALA A 583 -4.75 -2.96 -9.25
CA ALA A 583 -4.18 -1.81 -9.96
C ALA A 583 -4.69 -0.44 -9.45
N ARG A 584 -5.90 -0.37 -8.87
CA ARG A 584 -6.47 0.88 -8.34
C ARG A 584 -6.11 1.11 -6.88
N ASN A 585 -6.25 0.08 -6.06
CA ASN A 585 -5.97 0.12 -4.63
C ASN A 585 -5.17 -1.13 -4.26
N GLY A 586 -3.84 -1.04 -4.35
CA GLY A 586 -2.96 -2.19 -4.21
C GLY A 586 -2.93 -2.84 -2.83
N GLY A 587 -2.54 -4.10 -2.81
CA GLY A 587 -2.36 -4.91 -1.61
C GLY A 587 -3.66 -5.39 -0.97
N SER A 588 -3.56 -6.45 -0.16
CA SER A 588 -4.71 -7.14 0.40
C SER A 588 -5.61 -6.29 1.30
N SER A 589 -5.18 -5.10 1.75
CA SER A 589 -6.03 -4.17 2.51
C SER A 589 -6.67 -3.07 1.64
N GLY A 590 -6.13 -2.83 0.44
CA GLY A 590 -6.57 -1.81 -0.49
C GLY A 590 -7.66 -2.31 -1.44
N ARG A 591 -7.44 -3.45 -2.09
CA ARG A 591 -8.30 -3.95 -3.18
C ARG A 591 -9.65 -4.59 -2.79
N PRO A 592 -9.88 -5.12 -1.57
CA PRO A 592 -11.20 -5.70 -1.27
C PRO A 592 -12.28 -4.64 -1.26
N LEU A 593 -13.51 -4.99 -1.63
CA LEU A 593 -14.65 -4.12 -1.36
C LEU A 593 -14.80 -3.92 0.13
N MET A 594 -14.93 -5.00 0.89
CA MET A 594 -15.03 -4.95 2.35
C MET A 594 -13.77 -5.50 3.02
N LEU A 595 -13.09 -4.65 3.79
CA LEU A 595 -12.03 -5.08 4.70
C LEU A 595 -12.62 -5.24 6.11
N VAL A 596 -12.43 -6.42 6.70
CA VAL A 596 -12.83 -6.70 8.09
C VAL A 596 -11.59 -7.01 8.92
N GLU A 597 -11.40 -6.30 10.03
CA GLU A 597 -10.28 -6.52 10.95
C GLU A 597 -10.75 -6.70 12.40
N SER A 598 -10.27 -7.74 13.08
CA SER A 598 -10.52 -7.94 14.51
C SER A 598 -12.01 -7.94 14.90
N ALA A 599 -12.85 -8.58 14.09
CA ALA A 599 -14.28 -8.77 14.35
C ALA A 599 -14.59 -10.25 14.59
N ASP A 600 -15.41 -10.55 15.59
CA ASP A 600 -15.99 -11.88 15.86
C ASP A 600 -17.50 -11.88 15.64
N MET A 601 -18.04 -12.99 15.14
CA MET A 601 -19.47 -13.17 14.84
C MET A 601 -20.03 -12.06 13.94
N LEU A 602 -19.31 -11.75 12.85
CA LEU A 602 -19.89 -10.98 11.74
C LEU A 602 -20.81 -11.91 10.94
N THR A 603 -22.05 -11.49 10.70
CA THR A 603 -23.05 -12.26 9.93
C THR A 603 -23.55 -11.47 8.75
N PHE A 604 -23.53 -12.06 7.55
CA PHE A 604 -24.27 -11.59 6.37
C PHE A 604 -25.50 -12.48 6.15
N GLU A 605 -26.66 -11.88 5.92
CA GLU A 605 -27.91 -12.59 5.66
C GLU A 605 -28.70 -11.91 4.53
N ASP A 606 -29.20 -12.70 3.57
CA ASP A 606 -30.08 -12.23 2.49
C ASP A 606 -29.48 -11.04 1.70
N ILE A 607 -28.23 -11.15 1.23
CA ILE A 607 -27.50 -10.03 0.60
C ILE A 607 -26.55 -10.48 -0.51
N THR A 608 -26.32 -9.62 -1.50
CA THR A 608 -25.27 -9.78 -2.51
C THR A 608 -24.12 -8.80 -2.30
N LEU A 609 -22.88 -9.31 -2.35
CA LEU A 609 -21.67 -8.51 -2.49
C LEU A 609 -21.06 -8.79 -3.87
N GLU A 610 -20.82 -7.74 -4.66
CA GLU A 610 -20.36 -7.85 -6.04
C GLU A 610 -19.20 -6.88 -6.34
N ASN A 611 -18.04 -7.41 -6.73
CA ASN A 611 -16.96 -6.63 -7.29
C ASN A 611 -17.06 -6.68 -8.81
N THR A 612 -17.29 -5.52 -9.40
CA THR A 612 -17.62 -5.37 -10.83
C THR A 612 -16.37 -5.28 -11.71
N HIS A 613 -15.17 -5.36 -11.12
CA HIS A 613 -13.91 -5.33 -11.86
C HIS A 613 -13.87 -6.42 -12.92
N ARG A 614 -13.40 -6.05 -14.11
CA ARG A 614 -13.20 -6.98 -15.23
C ARG A 614 -11.73 -7.19 -15.45
N ARG A 615 -11.31 -8.45 -15.54
CA ARG A 615 -9.91 -8.80 -15.74
C ARG A 615 -9.39 -8.29 -17.08
N THR A 616 -8.26 -7.60 -17.02
CA THR A 616 -7.53 -7.04 -18.16
C THR A 616 -6.28 -7.87 -18.51
N GLY A 617 -5.82 -8.68 -17.57
CA GLY A 617 -4.68 -9.59 -17.67
C GLY A 617 -3.51 -9.31 -16.74
N SER A 618 -3.54 -8.22 -15.97
CA SER A 618 -2.52 -7.83 -14.99
C SER A 618 -3.14 -7.02 -13.86
N SER A 619 -2.74 -7.32 -12.61
CA SER A 619 -3.18 -6.59 -11.41
C SER A 619 -4.72 -6.50 -11.28
N ASP A 620 -5.40 -7.61 -11.54
CA ASP A 620 -6.86 -7.70 -11.58
C ASP A 620 -7.50 -8.41 -10.36
N GLN A 621 -6.73 -8.70 -9.32
CA GLN A 621 -7.29 -9.27 -8.10
C GLN A 621 -8.33 -8.31 -7.52
N ALA A 622 -9.51 -8.82 -7.18
CA ALA A 622 -10.68 -7.99 -6.86
C ALA A 622 -11.63 -8.71 -5.88
N GLU A 623 -11.24 -8.80 -4.60
CA GLU A 623 -12.08 -9.40 -3.56
C GLU A 623 -13.36 -8.59 -3.34
N VAL A 624 -14.47 -9.28 -3.05
CA VAL A 624 -15.63 -8.66 -2.40
C VAL A 624 -15.44 -8.55 -0.90
N ILE A 625 -14.67 -9.46 -0.29
CA ILE A 625 -14.38 -9.42 1.14
C ILE A 625 -12.98 -9.95 1.44
N TYR A 626 -12.27 -9.22 2.31
CA TYR A 626 -11.18 -9.76 3.10
C TYR A 626 -11.58 -9.82 4.57
N PHE A 627 -11.85 -11.03 5.06
CA PHE A 627 -12.04 -11.28 6.48
C PHE A 627 -10.69 -11.51 7.17
N ASN A 628 -10.02 -10.41 7.55
CA ASN A 628 -8.74 -10.41 8.26
C ASN A 628 -8.95 -10.51 9.78
N SER A 629 -9.47 -11.64 10.23
CA SER A 629 -9.75 -11.90 11.64
C SER A 629 -9.47 -13.37 11.97
N ASN A 630 -8.98 -13.64 13.18
CA ASN A 630 -8.81 -15.01 13.68
C ASN A 630 -10.10 -15.57 14.30
N TYR A 631 -11.19 -14.83 14.22
CA TYR A 631 -12.47 -15.14 14.84
C TYR A 631 -13.49 -15.63 13.79
N ARG A 632 -14.80 -15.40 14.00
CA ARG A 632 -15.86 -16.03 13.23
C ARG A 632 -16.58 -15.11 12.24
N LEU A 633 -16.80 -15.62 11.03
CA LEU A 633 -17.65 -15.06 9.97
C LEU A 633 -18.78 -16.05 9.63
N VAL A 634 -20.00 -15.53 9.44
CA VAL A 634 -21.15 -16.30 8.97
C VAL A 634 -21.76 -15.61 7.75
N ALA A 635 -22.09 -16.37 6.72
CA ALA A 635 -22.84 -15.90 5.56
C ALA A 635 -23.98 -16.87 5.26
N LYS A 636 -25.22 -16.37 5.24
CA LYS A 636 -26.43 -17.17 5.02
C LYS A 636 -27.24 -16.60 3.87
N ASN A 637 -27.60 -17.45 2.92
CA ASN A 637 -28.40 -17.04 1.75
C ASN A 637 -27.84 -15.78 1.07
N ALA A 638 -26.53 -15.77 0.79
CA ALA A 638 -25.80 -14.63 0.26
C ALA A 638 -25.09 -14.94 -1.06
N ASN A 639 -24.85 -13.91 -1.88
CA ASN A 639 -24.04 -13.99 -3.09
C ASN A 639 -22.71 -13.26 -2.89
N PHE A 640 -21.61 -13.86 -3.37
CA PHE A 640 -20.28 -13.25 -3.44
C PHE A 640 -19.80 -13.36 -4.89
N LEU A 641 -19.74 -12.24 -5.60
CA LEU A 641 -19.55 -12.21 -7.05
C LEU A 641 -18.32 -11.37 -7.40
N SER A 642 -17.35 -11.95 -8.09
CA SER A 642 -16.23 -11.24 -8.72
C SER A 642 -15.65 -12.15 -9.82
N GLU A 643 -14.50 -11.78 -10.38
CA GLU A 643 -13.71 -12.64 -11.26
C GLU A 643 -12.55 -13.28 -10.48
N GLN A 644 -11.42 -12.60 -10.35
CA GLN A 644 -10.23 -13.13 -9.66
C GLN A 644 -10.23 -12.73 -8.18
N ASP A 645 -9.85 -13.69 -7.32
CA ASP A 645 -9.73 -13.49 -5.87
C ASP A 645 -11.06 -13.07 -5.19
N THR A 646 -12.23 -13.59 -5.58
CA THR A 646 -13.55 -13.16 -5.03
C THR A 646 -13.61 -13.07 -3.50
N ILE A 647 -13.18 -14.10 -2.75
CA ILE A 647 -13.17 -14.07 -1.28
C ILE A 647 -11.80 -14.42 -0.70
N LEU A 648 -11.36 -13.61 0.27
CA LEU A 648 -10.18 -13.85 1.09
C LEU A 648 -10.59 -14.01 2.57
N VAL A 649 -10.32 -15.17 3.16
CA VAL A 649 -10.73 -15.46 4.55
C VAL A 649 -9.60 -15.93 5.46
N LYS A 650 -9.71 -15.59 6.75
CA LYS A 650 -8.93 -16.12 7.87
C LYS A 650 -9.86 -16.63 8.97
N GLY A 651 -9.29 -17.25 10.00
CA GLY A 651 -10.06 -17.66 11.17
C GLY A 651 -11.07 -18.76 10.85
N TYR A 652 -12.30 -18.58 11.32
CA TYR A 652 -13.39 -19.54 11.18
C TYR A 652 -14.51 -18.92 10.36
N SER A 653 -14.98 -19.59 9.31
CA SER A 653 -16.05 -19.06 8.47
C SER A 653 -17.04 -20.13 8.05
N TRP A 654 -18.33 -19.78 8.05
CA TRP A 654 -19.41 -20.64 7.60
C TRP A 654 -20.27 -19.95 6.56
N PHE A 655 -20.30 -20.52 5.36
CA PHE A 655 -21.08 -20.07 4.21
C PHE A 655 -22.19 -21.09 3.95
N TYR A 656 -23.43 -20.72 4.27
CA TYR A 656 -24.60 -21.59 4.16
C TYR A 656 -25.56 -21.10 3.07
N ASN A 657 -25.92 -21.99 2.15
CA ASN A 657 -26.85 -21.67 1.05
C ASN A 657 -26.37 -20.43 0.24
N THR A 658 -25.07 -20.33 0.02
CA THR A 658 -24.45 -19.20 -0.68
C THR A 658 -24.21 -19.50 -2.15
N LEU A 659 -24.02 -18.45 -2.96
CA LEU A 659 -23.37 -18.53 -4.26
C LEU A 659 -22.04 -17.79 -4.16
N VAL A 660 -20.95 -18.46 -4.51
CA VAL A 660 -19.64 -17.82 -4.70
C VAL A 660 -19.23 -18.01 -6.15
N ALA A 661 -19.03 -16.91 -6.87
CA ALA A 661 -18.69 -16.93 -8.29
C ALA A 661 -17.35 -16.24 -8.57
N GLY A 662 -16.57 -16.82 -9.48
CA GLY A 662 -15.29 -16.27 -9.96
C GLY A 662 -14.56 -17.19 -10.92
N ASN A 663 -13.30 -16.89 -11.23
CA ASN A 663 -12.48 -17.65 -12.17
C ASN A 663 -11.14 -18.13 -11.61
N VAL A 664 -10.23 -17.22 -11.27
CA VAL A 664 -8.87 -17.55 -10.79
C VAL A 664 -8.79 -17.30 -9.30
N ASP A 665 -8.45 -18.34 -8.55
CA ASP A 665 -8.28 -18.34 -7.09
C ASP A 665 -9.43 -17.66 -6.34
N PHE A 666 -10.65 -17.79 -6.86
CA PHE A 666 -11.75 -16.95 -6.41
C PHE A 666 -12.21 -17.25 -4.98
N ILE A 667 -11.78 -18.39 -4.43
CA ILE A 667 -11.78 -18.66 -3.00
C ILE A 667 -10.33 -18.83 -2.55
N TRP A 668 -9.85 -18.03 -1.60
CA TRP A 668 -8.50 -18.22 -1.10
C TRP A 668 -8.30 -17.71 0.33
N GLY A 669 -7.19 -18.08 0.95
CA GLY A 669 -6.78 -17.52 2.22
C GLY A 669 -6.21 -18.51 3.21
N TYR A 670 -6.29 -18.12 4.49
CA TYR A 670 -5.59 -18.73 5.62
C TYR A 670 -6.57 -19.11 6.76
N PRO A 671 -7.71 -19.76 6.48
CA PRO A 671 -8.64 -20.14 7.55
C PRO A 671 -8.02 -21.21 8.46
N ASN A 672 -8.38 -21.16 9.74
CA ASN A 672 -8.33 -22.35 10.57
C ASN A 672 -9.37 -23.36 10.05
N ALA A 673 -10.59 -22.90 9.79
CA ALA A 673 -11.63 -23.70 9.13
C ALA A 673 -12.61 -22.79 8.36
N ALA A 674 -12.88 -23.14 7.10
CA ALA A 674 -13.89 -22.47 6.27
C ALA A 674 -14.83 -23.52 5.67
N LEU A 675 -16.10 -23.49 6.07
CA LEU A 675 -17.12 -24.44 5.64
C LEU A 675 -18.08 -23.80 4.64
N PHE A 676 -18.15 -24.37 3.43
CA PHE A 676 -19.15 -24.05 2.42
C PHE A 676 -20.18 -25.17 2.37
N GLU A 677 -21.35 -24.90 2.93
CA GLU A 677 -22.40 -25.88 3.13
C GLU A 677 -23.63 -25.56 2.28
N ASN A 678 -24.14 -26.56 1.56
CA ASN A 678 -25.30 -26.42 0.68
C ASN A 678 -25.16 -25.24 -0.29
N SER A 679 -23.93 -24.93 -0.72
CA SER A 679 -23.60 -23.75 -1.48
C SER A 679 -23.31 -24.08 -2.94
N GLU A 680 -23.47 -23.08 -3.81
CA GLU A 680 -23.07 -23.15 -5.20
C GLU A 680 -21.73 -22.44 -5.37
N ILE A 681 -20.76 -23.15 -5.94
CA ILE A 681 -19.43 -22.66 -6.26
C ILE A 681 -19.37 -22.58 -7.78
N ARG A 682 -19.55 -21.38 -8.33
CA ARG A 682 -19.77 -21.18 -9.77
C ARG A 682 -18.54 -20.60 -10.44
N THR A 683 -17.90 -21.40 -11.28
CA THR A 683 -16.87 -20.89 -12.18
C THR A 683 -17.50 -20.03 -13.27
N ILE A 684 -16.99 -18.82 -13.47
CA ILE A 684 -17.40 -17.95 -14.57
C ILE A 684 -16.26 -17.78 -15.58
N ALA A 685 -16.62 -17.44 -16.81
CA ALA A 685 -15.64 -17.25 -17.86
C ALA A 685 -14.76 -15.99 -17.62
N ASP A 686 -13.52 -16.03 -18.10
CA ASP A 686 -12.51 -14.98 -17.90
C ASP A 686 -12.70 -13.83 -18.90
N SER A 687 -12.95 -12.62 -18.41
CA SER A 687 -13.11 -11.42 -19.25
C SER A 687 -11.84 -11.04 -20.03
N LYS A 688 -10.65 -11.47 -19.59
CA LYS A 688 -9.37 -11.18 -20.27
C LYS A 688 -9.35 -11.63 -21.73
N ALA A 689 -10.11 -12.67 -22.09
CA ALA A 689 -10.11 -13.24 -23.44
C ALA A 689 -10.89 -12.39 -24.48
N GLY A 690 -11.54 -11.30 -24.06
CA GLY A 690 -11.92 -10.18 -24.92
C GLY A 690 -13.12 -10.37 -25.87
N SER A 691 -13.90 -11.45 -25.77
CA SER A 691 -15.11 -11.62 -26.58
C SER A 691 -16.16 -12.50 -25.89
N ALA A 692 -17.43 -12.11 -26.00
CA ALA A 692 -18.59 -12.85 -25.51
C ALA A 692 -18.79 -14.22 -26.19
N ASP A 693 -18.23 -14.42 -27.38
CA ASP A 693 -18.41 -15.65 -28.16
C ASP A 693 -17.27 -16.67 -27.97
N THR A 694 -16.27 -16.34 -27.15
CA THR A 694 -15.08 -17.17 -26.95
C THR A 694 -15.13 -17.84 -25.59
N ALA A 695 -15.33 -19.17 -25.59
CA ALA A 695 -15.20 -19.93 -24.34
C ALA A 695 -13.77 -19.87 -23.80
N THR A 696 -13.61 -19.67 -22.49
CA THR A 696 -12.30 -19.52 -21.84
C THR A 696 -12.01 -20.68 -20.91
N ASP A 697 -10.73 -20.84 -20.56
CA ASP A 697 -10.39 -21.75 -19.47
C ASP A 697 -10.97 -21.19 -18.17
N GLY A 698 -11.49 -22.06 -17.31
CA GLY A 698 -12.15 -21.62 -16.07
C GLY A 698 -11.20 -21.42 -14.90
N GLY A 699 -9.90 -21.64 -15.06
CA GLY A 699 -8.89 -21.32 -14.07
C GLY A 699 -8.89 -22.25 -12.86
N TYR A 700 -8.88 -21.67 -11.66
CA TYR A 700 -8.71 -22.37 -10.40
C TYR A 700 -9.76 -21.90 -9.41
N VAL A 701 -10.55 -22.83 -8.88
CA VAL A 701 -11.57 -22.46 -7.89
C VAL A 701 -10.93 -21.93 -6.61
N LEU A 702 -9.84 -22.58 -6.16
CA LEU A 702 -9.29 -22.34 -4.83
C LEU A 702 -7.76 -22.29 -4.77
N GLN A 703 -7.23 -21.46 -3.87
CA GLN A 703 -5.84 -21.52 -3.40
C GLN A 703 -5.78 -21.47 -1.87
N ALA A 704 -5.35 -22.56 -1.24
CA ALA A 704 -5.32 -22.70 0.22
C ALA A 704 -3.94 -22.32 0.79
N ARG A 705 -3.92 -21.63 1.94
CA ARG A 705 -2.70 -21.29 2.69
C ARG A 705 -2.88 -21.58 4.17
N ILE A 706 -3.14 -22.85 4.48
CA ILE A 706 -3.64 -23.25 5.80
C ILE A 706 -2.51 -23.25 6.83
N PRO A 707 -2.71 -22.60 7.99
CA PRO A 707 -1.68 -22.54 9.02
C PRO A 707 -1.26 -23.93 9.53
N ALA A 708 0.04 -24.09 9.76
CA ALA A 708 0.59 -25.23 10.48
C ALA A 708 0.23 -25.18 11.97
N ILE A 709 -0.03 -26.35 12.56
CA ILE A 709 -0.15 -26.52 14.00
C ILE A 709 1.22 -26.92 14.54
N TYR A 710 1.73 -26.12 15.47
CA TYR A 710 3.03 -26.34 16.08
C TYR A 710 2.90 -27.03 17.43
N GLN A 711 3.87 -27.86 17.78
CA GLN A 711 3.97 -28.45 19.10
C GLN A 711 4.27 -27.36 20.13
N THR A 712 3.53 -27.37 21.25
CA THR A 712 3.81 -26.50 22.40
C THR A 712 4.03 -27.30 23.67
N ASP A 713 4.85 -26.77 24.58
CA ASP A 713 5.01 -27.29 25.94
C ASP A 713 3.79 -26.93 26.82
N ALA A 714 3.82 -27.37 28.08
CA ALA A 714 2.73 -27.09 29.04
C ALA A 714 2.58 -25.60 29.40
N ALA A 715 3.57 -24.77 29.09
CA ALA A 715 3.52 -23.32 29.28
C ALA A 715 3.10 -22.58 28.01
N GLY A 716 2.86 -23.29 26.90
CA GLY A 716 2.47 -22.71 25.62
C GLY A 716 3.64 -22.23 24.76
N ASN A 717 4.89 -22.54 25.13
CA ASN A 717 6.05 -22.20 24.30
C ASN A 717 6.19 -23.22 23.17
N TYR A 718 6.61 -22.78 21.99
CA TYR A 718 6.90 -23.69 20.88
C TYR A 718 8.03 -24.67 21.27
N VAL A 719 7.80 -25.95 21.02
CA VAL A 719 8.86 -26.96 21.08
C VAL A 719 9.68 -26.84 19.81
N LEU A 720 10.98 -26.69 19.98
CA LEU A 720 11.94 -26.60 18.88
C LEU A 720 12.61 -27.96 18.67
N ASP A 721 12.93 -28.29 17.43
CA ASP A 721 13.77 -29.43 17.08
C ASP A 721 15.25 -29.17 17.40
N GLU A 722 16.12 -30.12 17.03
CA GLU A 722 17.56 -30.04 17.29
C GLU A 722 18.26 -28.88 16.58
N ASP A 723 17.67 -28.35 15.51
CA ASP A 723 18.17 -27.22 14.71
C ASP A 723 17.51 -25.89 15.13
N GLY A 724 16.63 -25.91 16.13
CA GLY A 724 15.94 -24.72 16.64
C GLY A 724 14.69 -24.32 15.84
N ALA A 725 14.21 -25.16 14.91
CA ALA A 725 12.99 -24.91 14.16
C ALA A 725 11.75 -25.40 14.91
N LYS A 726 10.60 -24.76 14.70
CA LYS A 726 9.33 -25.15 15.36
C LYS A 726 8.85 -26.49 14.82
N ILE A 727 8.53 -27.42 15.72
CA ILE A 727 8.02 -28.74 15.33
C ILE A 727 6.57 -28.61 14.85
N VAL A 728 6.32 -28.93 13.58
CA VAL A 728 4.98 -29.04 13.00
C VAL A 728 4.40 -30.40 13.36
N ILE A 729 3.21 -30.42 13.97
CA ILE A 729 2.50 -31.65 14.36
C ILE A 729 1.22 -31.87 13.56
N GLY A 730 0.91 -30.95 12.66
CA GLY A 730 -0.13 -31.08 11.65
C GLY A 730 -0.55 -29.72 11.11
N SER A 731 -1.79 -29.63 10.67
CA SER A 731 -2.38 -28.43 10.08
C SER A 731 -3.80 -28.21 10.57
N GLU A 732 -4.26 -26.97 10.47
CA GLU A 732 -5.67 -26.64 10.68
C GLU A 732 -6.58 -27.31 9.62
N THR A 733 -7.89 -27.42 9.90
CA THR A 733 -8.86 -28.10 9.03
C THR A 733 -8.86 -27.55 7.59
N GLY A 734 -8.72 -26.23 7.43
CA GLY A 734 -8.68 -25.57 6.13
C GLY A 734 -10.07 -25.43 5.50
N PHE A 735 -10.14 -25.57 4.17
CA PHE A 735 -11.38 -25.41 3.42
C PHE A 735 -12.15 -26.73 3.32
N VAL A 736 -13.45 -26.69 3.64
CA VAL A 736 -14.37 -27.84 3.54
C VAL A 736 -15.60 -27.44 2.74
N PHE A 737 -15.93 -28.23 1.74
CA PHE A 737 -17.16 -28.12 0.96
C PHE A 737 -18.04 -29.32 1.29
N LEU A 738 -19.21 -29.04 1.86
CA LEU A 738 -20.17 -30.05 2.32
C LEU A 738 -21.49 -29.87 1.58
N ASN A 739 -21.99 -30.91 0.92
CA ASN A 739 -23.27 -30.88 0.19
C ASN A 739 -23.35 -29.77 -0.88
N SER A 740 -22.20 -29.34 -1.39
CA SER A 740 -22.09 -28.19 -2.29
C SER A 740 -21.99 -28.60 -3.76
N LYS A 741 -22.22 -27.66 -4.67
CA LYS A 741 -22.23 -27.90 -6.12
C LYS A 741 -21.21 -27.02 -6.81
N PHE A 742 -20.32 -27.63 -7.59
CA PHE A 742 -19.37 -26.95 -8.44
C PHE A 742 -19.98 -26.84 -9.84
N THR A 743 -20.45 -25.66 -10.19
CA THR A 743 -21.15 -25.36 -11.44
C THR A 743 -20.32 -24.39 -12.28
N PHE A 744 -20.75 -24.14 -13.51
CA PHE A 744 -20.19 -23.07 -14.32
C PHE A 744 -21.29 -22.22 -14.95
N GLY A 745 -20.94 -20.98 -15.29
CA GLY A 745 -21.86 -20.05 -15.92
C GLY A 745 -21.12 -19.00 -16.75
N LYS A 746 -21.90 -18.09 -17.34
CA LYS A 746 -21.35 -17.04 -18.18
C LYS A 746 -20.49 -16.05 -17.37
N GLY A 747 -19.39 -15.63 -17.97
CA GLY A 747 -18.57 -14.51 -17.49
C GLY A 747 -19.26 -13.16 -17.66
N VAL A 748 -18.59 -12.10 -17.18
CA VAL A 748 -19.11 -10.71 -17.20
C VAL A 748 -19.38 -10.23 -18.64
N LEU A 749 -18.61 -10.70 -19.61
CA LEU A 749 -18.81 -10.40 -21.03
C LEU A 749 -19.88 -11.27 -21.70
N GLY A 750 -20.42 -12.28 -21.01
CA GLY A 750 -21.38 -13.24 -21.55
C GLY A 750 -20.76 -14.50 -22.18
N ASN A 751 -19.42 -14.61 -22.16
CA ASN A 751 -18.65 -15.77 -22.60
C ASN A 751 -18.84 -17.01 -21.71
N ASP A 752 -18.55 -18.19 -22.26
CA ASP A 752 -18.74 -19.48 -21.60
C ASP A 752 -17.43 -20.08 -21.06
N VAL A 753 -17.52 -21.11 -20.22
CA VAL A 753 -16.37 -21.84 -19.66
C VAL A 753 -16.13 -23.12 -20.46
N LYS A 754 -14.89 -23.41 -20.83
CA LYS A 754 -14.54 -24.66 -21.52
C LYS A 754 -14.71 -25.86 -20.60
N ALA A 755 -15.25 -26.95 -21.15
CA ALA A 755 -15.26 -28.25 -20.49
C ALA A 755 -13.83 -28.70 -20.12
N GLY A 756 -13.67 -29.33 -18.95
CA GLY A 756 -12.40 -29.90 -18.50
C GLY A 756 -11.24 -28.90 -18.31
N SER A 757 -11.54 -27.62 -18.09
CA SER A 757 -10.54 -26.53 -18.05
C SER A 757 -10.36 -25.87 -16.68
N THR A 758 -11.17 -26.26 -15.69
CA THR A 758 -11.13 -25.73 -14.34
C THR A 758 -10.55 -26.73 -13.37
N TYR A 759 -9.67 -26.30 -12.48
CA TYR A 759 -9.13 -27.11 -11.39
C TYR A 759 -9.79 -26.75 -10.07
N ILE A 760 -10.07 -27.75 -9.23
CA ILE A 760 -10.70 -27.57 -7.90
C ILE A 760 -9.84 -26.69 -7.01
N ALA A 761 -8.53 -26.89 -7.04
CA ALA A 761 -7.57 -26.04 -6.36
C ALA A 761 -6.22 -26.06 -7.07
N ARG A 762 -5.37 -25.08 -6.75
CA ARG A 762 -3.94 -25.11 -7.03
C ARG A 762 -3.14 -24.74 -5.78
N SER A 763 -1.85 -25.09 -5.78
CA SER A 763 -0.95 -24.71 -4.69
C SER A 763 -0.30 -23.36 -4.94
N GLY A 764 -0.06 -22.61 -3.86
CA GLY A 764 0.84 -21.46 -3.88
C GLY A 764 2.33 -21.85 -4.01
N GLY A 765 2.67 -23.13 -3.75
CA GLY A 765 4.00 -23.74 -3.88
C GLY A 765 4.95 -23.38 -2.75
N ASP A 766 4.43 -23.14 -1.56
CA ASP A 766 5.20 -22.81 -0.37
C ASP A 766 5.10 -23.95 0.65
N ALA A 767 6.22 -24.36 1.21
CA ALA A 767 6.27 -25.44 2.20
C ALA A 767 5.87 -24.99 3.62
N THR A 768 5.68 -23.69 3.84
CA THR A 768 5.38 -23.13 5.17
C THR A 768 3.89 -23.17 5.55
N TYR A 769 3.01 -23.52 4.61
CA TYR A 769 1.58 -23.69 4.83
C TYR A 769 1.06 -24.94 4.11
N PHE A 770 -0.16 -25.36 4.45
CA PHE A 770 -0.80 -26.54 3.91
C PHE A 770 -1.87 -26.19 2.88
N ASP A 771 -2.05 -27.03 1.87
CA ASP A 771 -3.04 -26.91 0.81
C ASP A 771 -4.32 -27.70 1.14
N ASN A 772 -4.83 -27.61 2.38
CA ASN A 772 -5.98 -28.40 2.83
C ASN A 772 -7.29 -27.95 2.16
N VAL A 773 -7.85 -28.83 1.33
CA VAL A 773 -9.14 -28.67 0.65
C VAL A 773 -9.89 -29.99 0.67
N THR A 774 -11.07 -30.03 1.31
CA THR A 774 -11.88 -31.25 1.44
C THR A 774 -13.24 -31.08 0.76
N LEU A 775 -13.62 -32.02 -0.12
CA LEU A 775 -14.95 -32.11 -0.71
C LEU A 775 -15.69 -33.34 -0.16
N VAL A 776 -16.86 -33.13 0.45
CA VAL A 776 -17.72 -34.18 1.00
C VAL A 776 -19.14 -34.02 0.46
N ASN A 777 -19.68 -35.10 -0.10
CA ASN A 777 -20.99 -35.15 -0.75
C ASN A 777 -21.25 -33.98 -1.74
N CYS A 778 -20.24 -33.62 -2.52
CA CYS A 778 -20.28 -32.56 -3.52
C CYS A 778 -20.59 -33.10 -4.92
N THR A 779 -21.11 -32.25 -5.79
CA THR A 779 -21.29 -32.56 -7.23
C THR A 779 -20.45 -31.63 -8.08
N LEU A 780 -19.82 -32.17 -9.13
CA LEU A 780 -18.90 -31.44 -9.99
C LEU A 780 -19.37 -31.52 -11.43
N ASP A 781 -19.54 -30.36 -12.08
CA ASP A 781 -19.98 -30.29 -13.47
C ASP A 781 -18.80 -30.44 -14.46
N THR A 782 -19.11 -30.61 -15.73
CA THR A 782 -18.22 -30.94 -16.86
C THR A 782 -17.08 -29.95 -17.14
N HIS A 783 -17.13 -28.74 -16.58
CA HIS A 783 -16.02 -27.78 -16.64
C HIS A 783 -14.78 -28.20 -15.83
N ILE A 784 -14.94 -29.07 -14.81
CA ILE A 784 -13.81 -29.55 -14.00
C ILE A 784 -12.92 -30.48 -14.80
N ALA A 785 -11.61 -30.25 -14.75
CA ALA A 785 -10.58 -31.06 -15.38
C ALA A 785 -10.59 -32.51 -14.88
N ASP A 786 -10.20 -33.44 -15.75
CA ASP A 786 -10.22 -34.89 -15.46
C ASP A 786 -9.21 -35.31 -14.38
N VAL A 787 -8.20 -34.48 -14.11
CA VAL A 787 -7.24 -34.63 -13.00
C VAL A 787 -7.77 -34.06 -11.67
N GLY A 788 -8.84 -33.26 -11.70
CA GLY A 788 -9.45 -32.61 -10.53
C GLY A 788 -8.65 -31.42 -10.01
N TYR A 789 -7.45 -31.65 -9.46
CA TYR A 789 -6.62 -30.64 -8.80
C TYR A 789 -5.40 -30.25 -9.64
N GLY A 790 -4.99 -28.99 -9.58
CA GLY A 790 -3.90 -28.40 -10.36
C GLY A 790 -2.53 -28.62 -9.71
N GLY A 791 -2.14 -29.88 -9.50
CA GLY A 791 -0.88 -30.28 -8.86
C GLY A 791 0.38 -29.97 -9.68
N ALA A 792 1.51 -30.60 -9.33
CA ALA A 792 2.83 -30.24 -9.84
C ALA A 792 2.99 -30.35 -11.38
N ALA A 793 2.20 -31.21 -12.01
CA ALA A 793 2.21 -31.37 -13.47
C ALA A 793 1.48 -30.23 -14.21
N VAL A 794 0.63 -29.48 -13.51
CA VAL A 794 -0.22 -28.41 -14.06
C VAL A 794 0.27 -27.04 -13.62
N ASP A 795 0.65 -26.88 -12.35
CA ASP A 795 1.12 -25.61 -11.78
C ASP A 795 2.26 -25.84 -10.78
N LYS A 796 1.95 -25.88 -9.47
CA LYS A 796 2.93 -26.04 -8.38
C LYS A 796 2.58 -27.25 -7.52
N ALA A 797 3.61 -27.86 -6.93
CA ALA A 797 3.44 -28.96 -6.01
C ALA A 797 2.73 -28.49 -4.72
N PRO A 798 1.70 -29.22 -4.25
CA PRO A 798 1.04 -28.92 -2.99
C PRO A 798 1.88 -29.32 -1.77
N THR A 799 1.50 -28.75 -0.62
CA THR A 799 1.99 -29.14 0.70
C THR A 799 0.83 -29.75 1.50
N PRO A 800 0.91 -31.04 1.91
CA PRO A 800 1.95 -32.00 1.58
C PRO A 800 1.90 -32.42 0.10
N GLY A 801 3.05 -32.84 -0.44
CA GLY A 801 3.13 -33.35 -1.82
C GLY A 801 2.46 -34.70 -2.04
N ILE A 802 2.10 -35.41 -0.95
CA ILE A 802 1.27 -36.62 -0.97
C ILE A 802 0.15 -36.38 0.04
N ALA A 803 -1.09 -36.39 -0.43
CA ALA A 803 -2.24 -36.18 0.45
C ALA A 803 -2.52 -37.41 1.33
N THR A 804 -3.14 -37.15 2.47
CA THR A 804 -3.58 -38.16 3.44
C THR A 804 -5.05 -37.94 3.80
N ALA A 805 -5.59 -38.80 4.66
CA ALA A 805 -6.95 -38.63 5.18
C ALA A 805 -7.12 -37.32 5.98
N THR A 806 -6.05 -36.70 6.47
CA THR A 806 -6.10 -35.51 7.34
C THR A 806 -5.42 -34.28 6.76
N GLU A 807 -4.55 -34.43 5.75
CA GLU A 807 -3.73 -33.33 5.19
C GLU A 807 -3.68 -33.37 3.65
N GLY A 808 -3.62 -32.22 2.99
CA GLY A 808 -3.65 -32.06 1.52
C GLY A 808 -5.05 -31.96 0.91
N TRP A 809 -5.12 -32.21 -0.41
CA TRP A 809 -6.37 -32.22 -1.16
C TRP A 809 -7.13 -33.54 -0.95
N ARG A 810 -8.43 -33.46 -0.68
CA ARG A 810 -9.28 -34.60 -0.32
C ARG A 810 -10.64 -34.53 -0.98
N ILE A 811 -11.15 -35.68 -1.41
CA ILE A 811 -12.49 -35.86 -1.97
C ILE A 811 -13.06 -37.20 -1.49
N ASP A 812 -14.32 -37.24 -1.06
CA ASP A 812 -14.95 -38.50 -0.65
C ASP A 812 -15.35 -39.40 -1.85
N GLU A 813 -15.55 -40.70 -1.58
CA GLU A 813 -15.97 -41.67 -2.60
C GLU A 813 -17.27 -41.25 -3.33
N ALA A 814 -18.20 -40.62 -2.62
CA ALA A 814 -19.49 -40.19 -3.17
C ALA A 814 -19.33 -39.03 -4.16
N SER A 815 -18.56 -37.99 -3.80
CA SER A 815 -18.27 -36.86 -4.70
C SER A 815 -17.47 -37.32 -5.91
N LEU A 816 -16.46 -38.18 -5.69
CA LEU A 816 -15.62 -38.68 -6.76
C LEU A 816 -16.46 -39.47 -7.79
N ALA A 817 -17.37 -40.33 -7.33
CA ALA A 817 -18.27 -41.09 -8.19
C ALA A 817 -19.26 -40.22 -8.99
N ALA A 818 -19.56 -39.01 -8.50
CA ALA A 818 -20.44 -38.03 -9.15
C ALA A 818 -19.69 -36.98 -9.99
N SER A 819 -18.37 -37.11 -10.15
CA SER A 819 -17.49 -36.12 -10.79
C SER A 819 -17.00 -36.58 -12.18
N PRO A 820 -16.52 -35.64 -13.03
CA PRO A 820 -15.84 -35.99 -14.29
C PRO A 820 -14.37 -36.42 -14.12
N ILE A 821 -13.89 -36.58 -12.88
CA ILE A 821 -12.49 -36.87 -12.57
C ILE A 821 -12.17 -38.34 -12.88
N THR A 822 -11.20 -38.57 -13.75
CA THR A 822 -10.76 -39.93 -14.14
C THR A 822 -9.27 -40.18 -13.96
N ASN A 823 -8.47 -39.13 -13.71
CA ASN A 823 -7.00 -39.16 -13.69
C ASN A 823 -6.41 -38.46 -12.45
N MET A 824 -7.04 -38.61 -11.28
CA MET A 824 -6.57 -38.02 -10.03
C MET A 824 -5.18 -38.57 -9.64
N THR A 825 -4.27 -37.69 -9.22
CA THR A 825 -2.90 -38.03 -8.79
C THR A 825 -2.85 -38.30 -7.27
N ASP A 826 -1.74 -38.86 -6.77
CA ASP A 826 -1.49 -39.08 -5.34
C ASP A 826 -1.31 -37.76 -4.53
N GLU A 827 -1.33 -36.62 -5.22
CA GLU A 827 -1.38 -35.28 -4.61
C GLU A 827 -2.78 -34.98 -4.04
N ALA A 828 -3.77 -35.82 -4.33
CA ALA A 828 -5.09 -35.81 -3.71
C ALA A 828 -5.45 -37.21 -3.16
N TYR A 829 -6.26 -37.23 -2.10
CA TYR A 829 -6.65 -38.46 -1.39
C TYR A 829 -8.16 -38.70 -1.47
N THR A 830 -8.56 -39.94 -1.78
CA THR A 830 -9.97 -40.34 -1.72
C THR A 830 -10.34 -40.79 -0.30
N LEU A 831 -11.19 -40.03 0.37
CA LEU A 831 -11.69 -40.36 1.70
C LEU A 831 -12.67 -41.53 1.62
N THR A 832 -12.46 -42.55 2.45
CA THR A 832 -13.47 -43.57 2.72
C THR A 832 -14.67 -42.96 3.43
N ALA A 833 -15.82 -43.62 3.39
CA ALA A 833 -17.02 -43.15 4.10
C ALA A 833 -16.76 -42.88 5.61
N ALA A 834 -15.92 -43.67 6.27
CA ALA A 834 -15.59 -43.48 7.69
C ALA A 834 -14.64 -42.30 7.95
N GLU A 835 -13.74 -41.99 7.00
CA GLU A 835 -12.87 -40.81 7.11
C GLU A 835 -13.65 -39.52 6.81
N ALA A 836 -14.66 -39.59 5.94
CA ALA A 836 -15.54 -38.47 5.61
C ALA A 836 -16.40 -38.01 6.81
N GLU A 837 -16.73 -38.91 7.75
CA GLU A 837 -17.47 -38.58 8.99
C GLU A 837 -16.83 -37.43 9.80
N ALA A 838 -15.52 -37.18 9.66
CA ALA A 838 -14.85 -36.05 10.30
C ALA A 838 -15.26 -34.67 9.75
N TYR A 839 -16.08 -34.63 8.69
CA TYR A 839 -16.48 -33.42 7.97
C TYR A 839 -17.99 -33.36 7.69
N ASP A 840 -18.79 -34.29 8.20
CA ASP A 840 -20.22 -34.43 7.89
C ASP A 840 -21.10 -33.36 8.54
N THR A 841 -20.61 -32.72 9.61
CA THR A 841 -21.34 -31.70 10.34
C THR A 841 -20.47 -30.48 10.66
N ARG A 842 -21.15 -29.34 10.86
CA ARG A 842 -20.52 -28.09 11.34
C ARG A 842 -19.73 -28.31 12.62
N ALA A 843 -20.27 -29.11 13.54
CA ALA A 843 -19.65 -29.39 14.83
C ALA A 843 -18.32 -30.12 14.69
N GLU A 844 -18.19 -31.03 13.71
CA GLU A 844 -16.94 -31.73 13.42
C GLU A 844 -15.92 -30.81 12.73
N VAL A 845 -16.35 -30.10 11.67
CA VAL A 845 -15.48 -29.18 10.92
C VAL A 845 -14.88 -28.09 11.81
N PHE A 846 -15.66 -27.57 12.75
CA PHE A 846 -15.24 -26.52 13.67
C PHE A 846 -14.86 -27.02 15.07
N ALA A 847 -14.62 -28.32 15.25
CA ALA A 847 -14.31 -28.90 16.56
C ALA A 847 -13.08 -28.25 17.21
N ALA A 848 -12.09 -27.83 16.42
CA ALA A 848 -10.86 -27.21 16.91
C ALA A 848 -11.03 -25.78 17.46
N TYR A 849 -12.16 -25.11 17.19
CA TYR A 849 -12.38 -23.72 17.58
C TYR A 849 -12.14 -23.48 19.08
N ASN A 850 -11.41 -22.40 19.38
CA ASN A 850 -11.12 -21.94 20.74
C ASN A 850 -10.54 -23.05 21.64
N SER A 851 -9.45 -23.68 21.16
CA SER A 851 -8.74 -24.77 21.87
C SER A 851 -9.62 -26.00 22.10
N GLY A 852 -10.41 -26.40 21.09
CA GLY A 852 -11.26 -27.60 21.16
C GLY A 852 -12.62 -27.38 21.82
N ALA A 853 -13.01 -26.14 22.10
CA ALA A 853 -14.35 -25.84 22.62
C ALA A 853 -15.45 -26.12 21.57
N GLY A 854 -15.09 -26.08 20.29
CA GLY A 854 -15.99 -26.29 19.16
C GLY A 854 -16.86 -25.08 18.87
N TRP A 855 -17.36 -24.99 17.64
CA TRP A 855 -18.36 -24.01 17.24
C TRP A 855 -19.42 -24.68 16.37
N ASN A 856 -20.70 -24.49 16.70
CA ASN A 856 -21.80 -25.08 15.95
C ASN A 856 -22.83 -23.98 15.63
N PRO A 857 -22.65 -23.25 14.53
CA PRO A 857 -23.59 -22.22 14.14
C PRO A 857 -24.94 -22.83 13.68
N ALA A 858 -26.02 -22.09 13.91
CA ALA A 858 -27.38 -22.49 13.56
C ALA A 858 -27.80 -21.91 12.20
N GLU A 859 -28.62 -22.68 11.46
CA GLU A 859 -29.26 -22.28 10.20
C GLU A 859 -30.11 -21.01 10.33
#